data_AF-A0AA40K3Q7-F1
#
_entry.id   AF-A0AA40K3Q7-F1
#
_cell.length_a   1.000
_cell.length_b   1.000
_cell.length_c   1.000
_cell.angle_alpha   90.00
_cell.angle_beta   90.00
_cell.angle_gamma   90.00
#
_symmetry.space_group_name_H-M   'P 1'
#
loop_
_entity.id
_entity.type
_entity.pdbx_description
1 polymer ?
#
loop_
_entity_poly.entity_id
_entity_poly.type
_entity_poly.pdbx_seq_one_letter_code
_entity_poly.pdbx_strand_id
1 'polypeptide(L)'
;MASPKSVLSKTLQSITLSKIRELESRHRSYETRKREHLARADAAADERDRLACLLEAVRELSPTAAKDAALNNLRRWLDQSRYDASISVSKLASFNRQLRAKLDIQSRKLDMAHLYSRLLTEWMDQPLVDPLPASADDPDNDSFELVERQRQRLSELVDKFESVVFEPLETDEAEIRSQKELEKLRNKIEDASASFMSETAPFDEESLTSCIKGLLTEDILSDEKQAILRDFLESDVAKSEIADVLNMRFSDLKQWHWDAGKDGIHVLPRRSLNGKYRVWADDDILQMIFVQYIGIGLCNLLKPALKAFIEVVYSRDLEGHRAPSPADLERRRFYLNNTPVPIASIESRRKSDYFDKFFLSQLPATETSLFDGDNKYDDDDDDDDNDSDDSEVADVNTSPQKRSGIKQQLLRHLTAELIVHRLRGLTHDTRTVPGGGVALVQTDLQWYAPGLSHSTVFAVMRYVGFGQDWIDFFKKYLESPLNLDAASDDRPQLGPRIRKRGVPMAHASEKFTGELVLFFMDLAVNRETGILLYRLHDDIWLVGEPRRSAQAWSCMQSFAKVFGLDFNKTKTGSVYLPGSSKKDATITKTLPAGPVKIGFLCLDPESGKWVIDQKLVVAHVDQLKKQLTECKSVLSWVQTWNSCIGRFFSHTFGEPAYCFGREHVDEVLNTYRNMLRIPTYSVVVDHGFKHPTLFSQWRGRARQWLLQRLLDLRFTSRPDDGSLDLHGSLGNGSQAGAP
;
A
#
# COMPACT_ATOMS: atom_id res chain seq x y z
N MET A 1 6.65 -21.10 32.15
CA MET A 1 7.83 -21.35 31.30
C MET A 1 7.93 -20.19 30.33
N ALA A 2 9.09 -19.55 30.22
CA ALA A 2 9.27 -18.34 29.42
C ALA A 2 8.97 -18.61 27.93
N SER A 3 8.15 -17.76 27.31
CA SER A 3 7.72 -17.98 25.92
C SER A 3 8.88 -17.84 24.91
N PRO A 4 8.84 -18.59 23.80
CA PRO A 4 9.86 -18.56 22.75
C PRO A 4 10.03 -17.18 22.09
N LYS A 5 9.04 -16.27 22.19
CA LYS A 5 9.15 -14.85 21.79
C LYS A 5 10.35 -14.15 22.44
N SER A 6 10.68 -14.53 23.68
CA SER A 6 11.84 -13.94 24.36
C SER A 6 13.16 -14.53 23.86
N VAL A 7 13.21 -15.78 23.38
CA VAL A 7 14.47 -16.46 23.09
C VAL A 7 15.04 -16.06 21.74
N LEU A 8 14.22 -15.98 20.68
CA LEU A 8 14.69 -15.59 19.34
C LEU A 8 15.09 -14.10 19.29
N SER A 9 14.27 -13.24 19.89
CA SER A 9 14.55 -11.80 20.05
C SER A 9 15.82 -11.57 20.89
N LYS A 10 15.97 -12.26 22.04
CA LYS A 10 17.20 -12.19 22.84
C LYS A 10 18.42 -12.76 22.13
N THR A 11 18.26 -13.77 21.28
CA THR A 11 19.37 -14.36 20.52
C THR A 11 19.84 -13.40 19.43
N LEU A 12 18.92 -12.81 18.67
CA LEU A 12 19.23 -11.76 17.68
C LEU A 12 19.83 -10.51 18.36
N GLN A 13 19.27 -10.09 19.49
CA GLN A 13 19.81 -8.99 20.30
C GLN A 13 21.23 -9.32 20.81
N SER A 14 21.47 -10.54 21.30
CA SER A 14 22.78 -11.02 21.78
C SER A 14 23.82 -11.07 20.65
N ILE A 15 23.45 -11.61 19.48
CA ILE A 15 24.32 -11.63 18.28
C ILE A 15 24.66 -10.20 17.86
N THR A 16 23.67 -9.31 17.85
CA THR A 16 23.84 -7.91 17.44
C THR A 16 24.74 -7.16 18.43
N LEU A 17 24.52 -7.32 19.74
CA LEU A 17 25.36 -6.76 20.79
C LEU A 17 26.80 -7.31 20.75
N SER A 18 26.98 -8.60 20.45
CA SER A 18 28.30 -9.21 20.28
C SER A 18 29.05 -8.60 19.09
N LYS A 19 28.38 -8.45 17.94
CA LYS A 19 28.93 -7.77 16.76
C LYS A 19 29.30 -6.32 17.06
N ILE A 20 28.46 -5.60 17.81
CA ILE A 20 28.73 -4.22 18.24
C ILE A 20 29.99 -4.17 19.10
N ARG A 21 30.12 -5.03 20.13
CA ARG A 21 31.31 -5.09 20.99
C ARG A 21 32.59 -5.39 20.22
N GLU A 22 32.54 -6.30 19.24
CA GLU A 22 33.69 -6.60 18.39
C GLU A 22 34.08 -5.39 17.52
N LEU A 23 33.09 -4.67 16.97
CA LEU A 23 33.31 -3.47 16.18
C LEU A 23 33.92 -2.33 17.02
N GLU A 24 33.45 -2.14 18.25
CA GLU A 24 34.05 -1.20 19.20
C GLU A 24 35.50 -1.56 19.57
N SER A 25 35.78 -2.84 19.81
CA SER A 25 37.13 -3.32 20.07
C SER A 25 38.07 -3.06 18.88
N ARG A 26 37.60 -3.34 17.67
CA ARG A 26 38.33 -3.06 16.42
C ARG A 26 38.58 -1.57 16.24
N HIS A 27 37.59 -0.71 16.48
CA HIS A 27 37.73 0.75 16.45
C HIS A 27 38.78 1.25 17.44
N ARG A 28 38.67 0.86 18.72
CA ARG A 28 39.64 1.27 19.77
C ARG A 28 41.06 0.79 19.47
N SER A 29 41.20 -0.45 19.01
CA SER A 29 42.50 -1.02 18.62
C SER A 29 43.11 -0.27 17.43
N TYR A 30 42.31 0.02 16.40
CA TYR A 30 42.74 0.79 15.23
C TYR A 30 43.20 2.20 15.62
N GLU A 31 42.41 2.95 16.38
CA GLU A 31 42.75 4.32 16.78
C GLU A 31 43.97 4.39 17.68
N THR A 32 44.16 3.40 18.56
CA THR A 32 45.34 3.33 19.44
C THR A 32 46.60 3.07 18.63
N ARG A 33 46.59 2.06 17.76
CA ARG A 33 47.75 1.75 16.90
C ARG A 33 48.02 2.86 15.89
N LYS A 34 46.99 3.50 15.33
CA LYS A 34 47.14 4.68 14.48
C LYS A 34 47.86 5.80 15.23
N ARG A 35 47.46 6.10 16.47
CA ARG A 35 48.11 7.11 17.32
C ARG A 35 49.59 6.77 17.58
N GLU A 36 49.90 5.51 17.87
CA GLU A 36 51.29 5.06 18.08
C GLU A 36 52.15 5.21 16.81
N HIS A 37 51.61 4.82 15.66
CA HIS A 37 52.29 4.96 14.36
C HIS A 37 52.48 6.42 13.95
N LEU A 38 51.47 7.28 14.18
CA LEU A 38 51.58 8.71 13.93
C LEU A 38 52.61 9.37 14.85
N ALA A 39 52.62 9.03 16.14
CA ALA A 39 53.61 9.55 17.09
C ALA A 39 55.04 9.15 16.70
N ARG A 40 55.25 7.90 16.24
CA ARG A 40 56.55 7.45 15.71
C ARG A 40 56.96 8.19 14.45
N ALA A 41 56.02 8.42 13.52
CA ALA A 41 56.27 9.17 12.31
C ALA A 41 56.58 10.66 12.59
N ASP A 42 55.89 11.27 13.55
CA ASP A 42 56.11 12.67 13.95
C ASP A 42 57.47 12.85 14.65
N ALA A 43 57.92 11.84 15.41
CA ALA A 43 59.24 11.83 16.06
C ALA A 43 60.42 11.55 15.12
N ALA A 44 60.17 11.12 13.88
CA ALA A 44 61.23 10.84 12.91
C ALA A 44 61.93 12.12 12.45
N ALA A 45 63.27 12.09 12.42
CA ALA A 45 64.11 13.24 12.06
C ALA A 45 64.20 13.47 10.53
N ASP A 46 64.14 12.40 9.72
CA ASP A 46 64.14 12.47 8.25
C ASP A 46 62.73 12.22 7.67
N GLU A 47 62.40 12.91 6.58
CA GLU A 47 61.15 12.76 5.84
C GLU A 47 61.02 11.36 5.24
N ARG A 48 62.15 10.71 4.92
CA ARG A 48 62.19 9.30 4.46
C ARG A 48 61.81 8.32 5.56
N ASP A 49 62.33 8.52 6.76
CA ASP A 49 62.02 7.67 7.92
C ASP A 49 60.56 7.86 8.35
N ARG A 50 60.07 9.10 8.32
CA ARG A 50 58.65 9.42 8.52
C ARG A 50 57.75 8.70 7.51
N LEU A 51 58.12 8.73 6.22
CA LEU A 51 57.35 8.06 5.17
C LEU A 51 57.41 6.52 5.30
N ALA A 52 58.55 5.97 5.73
CA ALA A 52 58.71 4.54 6.01
C ALA A 52 57.76 4.10 7.14
N CYS A 53 57.71 4.83 8.26
CA CYS A 53 56.80 4.54 9.36
C CYS A 53 55.33 4.58 8.94
N LEU A 54 54.91 5.56 8.12
CA LEU A 54 53.53 5.62 7.65
C LEU A 54 53.18 4.53 6.62
N LEU A 55 54.14 4.09 5.81
CA LEU A 55 53.95 2.97 4.89
C LEU A 55 53.71 1.67 5.66
N GLU A 56 54.47 1.45 6.73
CA GLU A 56 54.24 0.33 7.64
C GLU A 56 52.87 0.43 8.32
N ALA A 57 52.51 1.61 8.83
CA ALA A 57 51.22 1.87 9.46
C ALA A 57 50.04 1.52 8.54
N VAL A 58 50.07 1.95 7.27
CA VAL A 58 48.96 1.71 6.32
C VAL A 58 48.89 0.23 5.93
N ARG A 59 50.04 -0.46 5.81
CA ARG A 59 50.06 -1.91 5.53
C ARG A 59 49.50 -2.73 6.68
N GLU A 60 49.84 -2.36 7.90
CA GLU A 60 49.44 -3.06 9.12
C GLU A 60 47.97 -2.80 9.47
N LEU A 61 47.52 -1.55 9.36
CA LEU A 61 46.19 -1.12 9.80
C LEU A 61 45.12 -1.16 8.70
N SER A 62 45.51 -1.25 7.42
CA SER A 62 44.57 -1.29 6.29
C SER A 62 44.97 -2.38 5.27
N PRO A 63 44.67 -3.66 5.54
CA PRO A 63 45.08 -4.80 4.70
C PRO A 63 44.59 -4.70 3.25
N THR A 64 43.42 -4.09 3.01
CA THR A 64 42.87 -3.82 1.68
C THR A 64 43.68 -2.77 0.91
N ALA A 65 44.23 -1.78 1.60
CA ALA A 65 45.12 -0.76 1.00
C ALA A 65 46.55 -1.29 0.79
N ALA A 66 46.96 -2.36 1.49
CA ALA A 66 48.25 -3.01 1.30
C ALA A 66 48.38 -3.69 -0.09
N LYS A 67 47.25 -4.02 -0.72
CA LYS A 67 47.18 -4.61 -2.08
C LYS A 67 47.17 -3.57 -3.20
N ASP A 68 47.08 -2.28 -2.87
CA ASP A 68 47.07 -1.18 -3.84
C ASP A 68 48.45 -1.04 -4.52
N ALA A 69 48.47 -1.12 -5.85
CA ALA A 69 49.68 -0.95 -6.65
C ALA A 69 50.38 0.39 -6.39
N ALA A 70 49.61 1.44 -6.08
CA ALA A 70 50.15 2.74 -5.71
C ALA A 70 51.00 2.69 -4.43
N LEU A 71 50.60 1.90 -3.44
CA LEU A 71 51.32 1.75 -2.17
C LEU A 71 52.63 0.97 -2.33
N ASN A 72 52.64 -0.01 -3.23
CA ASN A 72 53.85 -0.76 -3.60
C ASN A 72 54.85 0.10 -4.39
N ASN A 73 54.35 0.94 -5.30
CA ASN A 73 55.19 1.91 -6.01
C ASN A 73 55.79 2.95 -5.06
N LEU A 74 55.05 3.36 -4.03
CA LEU A 74 55.49 4.33 -3.04
C LEU A 74 56.68 3.82 -2.20
N ARG A 75 56.73 2.51 -1.90
CA ARG A 75 57.92 1.87 -1.30
C ARG A 75 59.13 1.94 -2.23
N ARG A 76 58.94 1.64 -3.51
CA ARG A 76 60.02 1.71 -4.52
C ARG A 76 60.54 3.13 -4.68
N TRP A 77 59.66 4.13 -4.67
CA TRP A 77 60.05 5.54 -4.70
C TRP A 77 60.76 6.00 -3.44
N LEU A 78 60.38 5.49 -2.26
CA LEU A 78 61.09 5.73 -1.02
C LEU A 78 62.53 5.17 -1.09
N ASP A 79 62.70 3.93 -1.55
CA ASP A 79 64.03 3.31 -1.71
C ASP A 79 64.88 4.06 -2.75
N GLN A 80 64.28 4.46 -3.88
CA GLN A 80 64.93 5.23 -4.94
C GLN A 80 65.34 6.65 -4.49
N SER A 81 64.56 7.28 -3.60
CA SER A 81 64.84 8.64 -3.10
C SER A 81 66.17 8.77 -2.33
N ARG A 82 66.80 7.65 -1.97
CA ARG A 82 68.12 7.62 -1.32
C ARG A 82 69.27 7.86 -2.31
N TYR A 83 69.03 7.61 -3.59
CA TYR A 83 70.06 7.67 -4.64
C TYR A 83 69.71 8.64 -5.78
N ASP A 84 68.41 8.95 -5.95
CA ASP A 84 67.89 9.75 -7.05
C ASP A 84 67.42 11.13 -6.59
N ALA A 85 68.14 12.18 -7.00
CA ALA A 85 67.83 13.57 -6.67
C ALA A 85 66.54 14.10 -7.35
N SER A 86 65.99 13.39 -8.34
CA SER A 86 64.72 13.75 -9.00
C SER A 86 63.49 13.54 -8.10
N ILE A 87 63.62 12.76 -7.01
CA ILE A 87 62.60 12.59 -5.98
C ILE A 87 62.85 13.60 -4.85
N SER A 88 62.28 14.79 -5.02
CA SER A 88 62.44 15.88 -4.05
C SER A 88 61.76 15.59 -2.70
N VAL A 89 62.25 16.23 -1.64
CA VAL A 89 61.64 16.18 -0.29
C VAL A 89 60.17 16.63 -0.30
N SER A 90 59.82 17.59 -1.16
CA SER A 90 58.43 18.03 -1.37
C SER A 90 57.52 16.90 -1.89
N LYS A 91 58.06 16.03 -2.77
CA LYS A 91 57.33 14.86 -3.28
C LYS A 91 57.13 13.81 -2.19
N LEU A 92 58.13 13.57 -1.34
CA LEU A 92 58.01 12.71 -0.16
C LEU A 92 56.98 13.25 0.84
N ALA A 93 56.98 14.56 1.10
CA ALA A 93 55.98 15.23 1.95
C ALA A 93 54.55 15.13 1.38
N SER A 94 54.39 15.15 0.06
CA SER A 94 53.11 14.89 -0.60
C SER A 94 52.62 13.46 -0.35
N PHE A 95 53.51 12.47 -0.48
CA PHE A 95 53.19 11.08 -0.15
C PHE A 95 52.86 10.88 1.33
N ASN A 96 53.56 11.59 2.22
CA ASN A 96 53.29 11.63 3.66
C ASN A 96 51.83 12.04 3.95
N ARG A 97 51.38 13.13 3.32
CA ARG A 97 49.98 13.60 3.41
C ARG A 97 48.98 12.60 2.86
N GLN A 98 49.29 11.94 1.73
CA GLN A 98 48.42 10.92 1.14
C GLN A 98 48.23 9.71 2.05
N LEU A 99 49.30 9.22 2.70
CA LEU A 99 49.23 8.08 3.61
C LEU A 99 48.45 8.44 4.89
N ARG A 100 48.63 9.64 5.44
CA ARG A 100 47.79 10.13 6.56
C ARG A 100 46.32 10.20 6.18
N ALA A 101 46.01 10.76 5.01
CA ALA A 101 44.63 10.81 4.50
C ALA A 101 44.03 9.40 4.33
N LYS A 102 44.82 8.40 3.88
CA LYS A 102 44.37 7.01 3.79
C LYS A 102 44.04 6.41 5.16
N LEU A 103 44.85 6.69 6.20
CA LEU A 103 44.55 6.28 7.58
C LEU A 103 43.29 7.01 8.10
N ASP A 104 43.13 8.30 7.81
CA ASP A 104 41.95 9.07 8.21
C ASP A 104 40.66 8.57 7.53
N ILE A 105 40.72 8.11 6.28
CA ILE A 105 39.57 7.49 5.60
C ILE A 105 39.12 6.24 6.35
N GLN A 106 40.04 5.41 6.83
CA GLN A 106 39.71 4.21 7.59
C GLN A 106 39.17 4.56 8.98
N SER A 107 39.74 5.56 9.67
CA SER A 107 39.14 6.12 10.89
C SER A 107 37.69 6.53 10.66
N ARG A 108 37.41 7.34 9.61
CA ARG A 108 36.05 7.80 9.29
C ARG A 108 35.08 6.64 9.02
N LYS A 109 35.52 5.58 8.36
CA LYS A 109 34.71 4.38 8.12
C LYS A 109 34.35 3.68 9.43
N LEU A 110 35.34 3.48 10.31
CA LEU A 110 35.13 2.85 11.61
C LEU A 110 34.31 3.75 12.55
N ASP A 111 34.51 5.08 12.50
CA ASP A 111 33.73 6.07 13.25
C ASP A 111 32.25 6.03 12.84
N MET A 112 31.97 5.94 11.54
CA MET A 112 30.60 5.85 11.03
C MET A 112 29.93 4.52 11.43
N ALA A 113 30.66 3.42 11.32
CA ALA A 113 30.17 2.12 11.76
C ALA A 113 29.93 2.10 13.28
N HIS A 114 30.83 2.70 14.06
CA HIS A 114 30.69 2.83 15.51
C HIS A 114 29.48 3.71 15.89
N LEU A 115 29.29 4.84 15.19
CA LEU A 115 28.12 5.69 15.38
C LEU A 115 26.82 4.92 15.08
N TYR A 116 26.75 4.20 13.96
CA TYR A 116 25.59 3.39 13.61
C TYR A 116 25.32 2.31 14.68
N SER A 117 26.36 1.61 15.14
CA SER A 117 26.26 0.63 16.23
C SER A 117 25.71 1.24 17.52
N ARG A 118 26.14 2.45 17.89
CA ARG A 118 25.62 3.16 19.07
C ARG A 118 24.15 3.54 18.91
N LEU A 119 23.76 4.07 17.75
CA LEU A 119 22.38 4.42 17.44
C LEU A 119 21.46 3.18 17.47
N LEU A 120 21.95 2.05 16.96
CA LEU A 120 21.21 0.78 16.97
C LEU A 120 21.10 0.19 18.38
N THR A 121 22.13 0.33 19.21
CA THR A 121 22.08 -0.04 20.63
C THR A 121 21.06 0.80 21.39
N GLU A 122 21.08 2.12 21.20
CA GLU A 122 20.10 3.05 21.78
C GLU A 122 18.66 2.73 21.37
N TRP A 123 18.45 2.23 20.15
CA TRP A 123 17.14 1.78 19.69
C TRP A 123 16.72 0.42 20.28
N MET A 124 17.64 -0.54 20.42
CA MET A 124 17.36 -1.86 21.03
C MET A 124 17.17 -1.81 22.55
N ASP A 125 17.84 -0.89 23.25
CA ASP A 125 17.78 -0.73 24.71
C ASP A 125 16.54 0.08 25.16
N GLN A 126 15.59 0.34 24.26
CA GLN A 126 14.32 0.92 24.65
C GLN A 126 13.59 -0.07 25.58
N PRO A 127 13.21 0.33 26.80
CA PRO A 127 12.42 -0.54 27.65
C PRO A 127 11.13 -0.86 26.92
N LEU A 128 10.85 -2.17 26.75
CA LEU A 128 9.50 -2.65 26.50
C LEU A 128 8.65 -2.02 27.61
N VAL A 129 7.73 -1.14 27.24
CA VAL A 129 6.79 -0.58 28.21
C VAL A 129 5.85 -1.72 28.58
N ASP A 130 6.27 -2.54 29.55
CA ASP A 130 5.31 -3.29 30.35
C ASP A 130 4.49 -2.25 31.13
N PRO A 131 3.15 -2.33 31.11
CA PRO A 131 2.32 -1.41 31.88
C PRO A 131 2.65 -1.59 33.36
N LEU A 132 3.32 -0.60 33.95
CA LEU A 132 3.59 -0.60 35.39
C LEU A 132 2.26 -0.52 36.15
N PRO A 133 2.11 -1.28 37.26
CA PRO A 133 0.92 -1.22 38.09
C PRO A 133 0.83 0.16 38.76
N ALA A 134 -0.40 0.67 38.83
CA ALA A 134 -0.75 1.96 39.37
C ALA A 134 -0.10 2.23 40.74
N SER A 135 0.73 3.26 40.82
CA SER A 135 0.88 4.05 42.04
C SER A 135 0.07 5.32 41.86
N ALA A 136 -1.08 5.39 42.53
CA ALA A 136 -1.81 6.62 42.71
C ALA A 136 -0.88 7.61 43.43
N ASP A 137 -0.68 8.79 42.84
CA ASP A 137 -0.13 10.04 43.41
C ASP A 137 0.97 10.70 42.55
N ASP A 138 0.74 10.88 41.24
CA ASP A 138 1.48 11.85 40.43
C ASP A 138 0.50 12.67 39.54
N PRO A 139 0.49 14.03 39.56
CA PRO A 139 -0.57 14.83 38.94
C PRO A 139 -0.39 15.10 37.43
N ASP A 140 0.64 14.57 36.77
CA ASP A 140 0.85 14.74 35.31
C ASP A 140 0.10 13.64 34.51
N ASN A 141 -1.21 13.85 34.39
CA ASN A 141 -2.22 12.87 33.96
C ASN A 141 -2.45 12.75 32.42
N ASP A 142 -1.59 13.28 31.55
CA ASP A 142 -1.86 13.29 30.09
C ASP A 142 -1.47 11.98 29.37
N SER A 143 -0.50 11.22 29.91
CA SER A 143 -0.16 9.90 29.35
C SER A 143 -1.17 8.81 29.75
N PHE A 144 -1.77 8.94 30.92
CA PHE A 144 -2.79 8.02 31.44
C PHE A 144 -4.13 8.22 30.72
N GLU A 145 -4.51 9.48 30.44
CA GLU A 145 -5.71 9.80 29.67
C GLU A 145 -5.65 9.26 28.22
N LEU A 146 -4.47 9.18 27.61
CA LEU A 146 -4.29 8.61 26.27
C LEU A 146 -4.43 7.08 26.26
N VAL A 147 -3.88 6.39 27.27
CA VAL A 147 -3.95 4.93 27.40
C VAL A 147 -5.36 4.50 27.81
N GLU A 148 -6.02 5.20 28.74
CA GLU A 148 -7.42 4.95 29.10
C GLU A 148 -8.35 5.21 27.91
N ARG A 149 -8.16 6.30 27.16
CA ARG A 149 -8.91 6.53 25.92
C ARG A 149 -8.67 5.45 24.87
N GLN A 150 -7.45 4.91 24.77
CA GLN A 150 -7.16 3.80 23.87
C GLN A 150 -7.85 2.51 24.32
N ARG A 151 -7.80 2.19 25.62
CA ARG A 151 -8.52 1.05 26.22
C ARG A 151 -10.03 1.19 26.04
N GLN A 152 -10.58 2.39 26.24
CA GLN A 152 -11.98 2.67 26.04
C GLN A 152 -12.39 2.51 24.57
N ARG A 153 -11.60 3.05 23.62
CA ARG A 153 -11.84 2.86 22.18
C ARG A 153 -11.75 1.39 21.77
N LEU A 154 -10.82 0.65 22.35
CA LEU A 154 -10.69 -0.80 22.15
C LEU A 154 -11.92 -1.54 22.65
N SER A 155 -12.39 -1.22 23.86
CA SER A 155 -13.62 -1.78 24.42
C SER A 155 -14.81 -1.46 23.53
N GLU A 156 -15.01 -0.18 23.15
CA GLU A 156 -16.11 0.25 22.27
C GLU A 156 -16.07 -0.45 20.91
N LEU A 157 -14.88 -0.66 20.33
CA LEU A 157 -14.71 -1.39 19.08
C LEU A 157 -15.15 -2.85 19.22
N VAL A 158 -14.71 -3.48 20.30
CA VAL A 158 -14.99 -4.89 20.61
C VAL A 158 -16.47 -5.11 20.97
N ASP A 159 -17.08 -4.19 21.71
CA ASP A 159 -18.50 -4.20 22.07
C ASP A 159 -19.36 -4.03 20.80
N LYS A 160 -18.95 -3.11 19.92
CA LYS A 160 -19.61 -2.94 18.62
C LYS A 160 -19.48 -4.19 17.75
N PHE A 161 -18.29 -4.77 17.66
CA PHE A 161 -18.08 -6.03 16.95
C PHE A 161 -18.97 -7.15 17.51
N GLU A 162 -19.02 -7.31 18.84
CA GLU A 162 -19.85 -8.30 19.52
C GLU A 162 -21.34 -8.12 19.18
N SER A 163 -21.85 -6.90 19.26
CA SER A 163 -23.26 -6.58 18.96
C SER A 163 -23.66 -6.90 17.53
N VAL A 164 -22.72 -6.77 16.59
CA VAL A 164 -22.97 -7.06 15.17
C VAL A 164 -22.89 -8.57 14.93
N VAL A 165 -21.80 -9.22 15.33
CA VAL A 165 -21.42 -10.57 14.86
C VAL A 165 -22.26 -11.70 15.47
N PHE A 166 -22.83 -11.51 16.67
CA PHE A 166 -23.62 -12.55 17.37
C PHE A 166 -25.14 -12.41 17.21
N GLU A 167 -25.62 -11.30 16.69
CA GLU A 167 -27.03 -11.15 16.32
C GLU A 167 -27.24 -11.66 14.89
N PRO A 168 -28.27 -12.46 14.57
CA PRO A 168 -28.54 -12.83 13.18
C PRO A 168 -29.15 -11.67 12.38
N LEU A 169 -28.90 -11.64 11.06
CA LEU A 169 -29.57 -10.74 10.11
C LEU A 169 -30.10 -11.56 8.95
N GLU A 170 -31.39 -11.89 8.99
CA GLU A 170 -32.04 -12.68 7.95
C GLU A 170 -32.53 -11.78 6.81
N THR A 171 -32.26 -12.20 5.58
CA THR A 171 -32.66 -11.51 4.34
C THR A 171 -33.59 -12.41 3.52
N ASP A 172 -34.54 -11.83 2.80
CA ASP A 172 -35.50 -12.59 1.99
C ASP A 172 -34.85 -13.13 0.70
N GLU A 173 -34.63 -14.45 0.63
CA GLU A 173 -34.06 -15.11 -0.54
C GLU A 173 -34.93 -14.96 -1.81
N ALA A 174 -36.24 -14.75 -1.68
CA ALA A 174 -37.13 -14.63 -2.82
C ALA A 174 -36.91 -13.32 -3.59
N GLU A 175 -36.54 -12.23 -2.90
CA GLU A 175 -36.25 -10.94 -3.53
C GLU A 175 -34.92 -10.93 -4.31
N ILE A 176 -33.99 -11.84 -3.97
CA ILE A 176 -32.67 -11.97 -4.62
C ILE A 176 -32.78 -12.72 -5.96
N ARG A 177 -33.87 -13.47 -6.20
CA ARG A 177 -34.04 -14.31 -7.41
C ARG A 177 -34.73 -13.58 -8.55
N SER A 178 -33.96 -13.04 -9.50
CA SER A 178 -34.53 -12.75 -10.83
C SER A 178 -33.54 -12.93 -11.96
N GLN A 179 -33.94 -13.68 -13.01
CA GLN A 179 -33.44 -13.63 -14.41
C GLN A 179 -32.85 -14.94 -15.01
N LYS A 180 -33.17 -15.11 -16.31
CA LYS A 180 -32.81 -16.24 -17.18
C LYS A 180 -31.41 -16.12 -17.81
N GLU A 181 -30.84 -14.92 -17.88
CA GLU A 181 -29.55 -14.67 -18.57
C GLU A 181 -28.33 -15.26 -17.85
N LEU A 182 -28.48 -15.64 -16.57
CA LEU A 182 -27.42 -16.20 -15.74
C LEU A 182 -27.24 -17.71 -15.90
N GLU A 183 -28.06 -18.38 -16.70
CA GLU A 183 -28.01 -19.85 -16.83
C GLU A 183 -26.63 -20.36 -17.27
N LYS A 184 -25.97 -19.67 -18.22
CA LYS A 184 -24.60 -20.01 -18.62
C LYS A 184 -23.57 -19.79 -17.51
N LEU A 185 -23.74 -18.72 -16.72
CA LEU A 185 -22.86 -18.45 -15.58
C LEU A 185 -23.04 -19.52 -14.51
N ARG A 186 -24.30 -19.89 -14.22
CA ARG A 186 -24.65 -20.93 -13.25
C ARG A 186 -24.02 -22.26 -13.60
N ASN A 187 -24.23 -22.74 -14.82
CA ASN A 187 -23.68 -24.02 -15.25
C ASN A 187 -22.14 -23.99 -15.18
N LYS A 188 -21.50 -22.89 -15.59
CA LYS A 188 -20.03 -22.75 -15.51
C LYS A 188 -19.51 -22.80 -14.07
N ILE A 189 -20.18 -22.12 -13.14
CA ILE A 189 -19.80 -22.14 -11.71
C ILE A 189 -20.11 -23.50 -11.09
N GLU A 190 -21.24 -24.10 -11.41
CA GLU A 190 -21.64 -25.43 -10.93
C GLU A 190 -20.61 -26.47 -11.35
N ASP A 191 -20.28 -26.56 -12.65
CA ASP A 191 -19.31 -27.51 -13.19
C ASP A 191 -17.92 -27.30 -12.58
N ALA A 192 -17.43 -26.05 -12.54
CA ALA A 192 -16.10 -25.74 -12.01
C ALA A 192 -15.99 -25.99 -10.50
N SER A 193 -17.00 -25.58 -9.74
CA SER A 193 -17.01 -25.77 -8.28
C SER A 193 -17.20 -27.24 -7.88
N ALA A 194 -17.98 -28.02 -8.64
CA ALA A 194 -18.11 -29.45 -8.46
C ALA A 194 -16.79 -30.18 -8.77
N SER A 195 -16.10 -29.79 -9.84
CA SER A 195 -14.76 -30.30 -10.17
C SER A 195 -13.79 -30.05 -9.02
N PHE A 196 -13.70 -28.81 -8.52
CA PHE A 196 -12.79 -28.45 -7.42
C PHE A 196 -13.06 -29.26 -6.14
N MET A 197 -14.34 -29.42 -5.78
CA MET A 197 -14.71 -30.21 -4.61
C MET A 197 -14.40 -31.71 -4.75
N SER A 198 -14.31 -32.23 -5.97
CA SER A 198 -14.01 -33.63 -6.25
C SER A 198 -12.51 -33.94 -6.30
N GLU A 199 -11.64 -32.94 -6.13
CA GLU A 199 -10.19 -33.14 -6.12
C GLU A 199 -9.75 -33.97 -4.91
N THR A 200 -8.86 -34.94 -5.17
CA THR A 200 -8.47 -35.93 -4.15
C THR A 200 -7.27 -35.50 -3.30
N ALA A 201 -6.35 -34.72 -3.88
CA ALA A 201 -5.14 -34.27 -3.21
C ALA A 201 -4.69 -32.90 -3.75
N PRO A 202 -5.45 -31.83 -3.48
CA PRO A 202 -5.15 -30.50 -4.00
C PRO A 202 -3.94 -29.82 -3.32
N PHE A 203 -3.54 -30.28 -2.14
CA PHE A 203 -2.36 -29.77 -1.44
C PHE A 203 -1.11 -30.54 -1.86
N ASP A 204 -0.14 -29.82 -2.40
CA ASP A 204 1.20 -30.28 -2.74
C ASP A 204 2.24 -29.25 -2.31
N GLU A 205 3.52 -29.50 -2.59
CA GLU A 205 4.60 -28.60 -2.18
C GLU A 205 4.49 -27.21 -2.83
N GLU A 206 4.00 -27.13 -4.07
CA GLU A 206 3.90 -25.89 -4.84
C GLU A 206 2.74 -25.01 -4.36
N SER A 207 1.54 -25.61 -4.26
CA SER A 207 0.33 -24.95 -3.73
C SER A 207 0.51 -24.52 -2.28
N LEU A 208 1.15 -25.32 -1.43
CA LEU A 208 1.48 -24.93 -0.06
C LEU A 208 2.49 -23.78 -0.02
N THR A 209 3.54 -23.84 -0.83
CA THR A 209 4.54 -22.77 -0.89
C THR A 209 3.89 -21.46 -1.31
N SER A 210 3.02 -21.49 -2.33
CA SER A 210 2.29 -20.33 -2.82
C SER A 210 1.30 -19.80 -1.77
N CYS A 211 0.54 -20.68 -1.12
CA CYS A 211 -0.42 -20.32 -0.08
C CYS A 211 0.27 -19.69 1.14
N ILE A 212 1.35 -20.31 1.64
CA ILE A 212 2.11 -19.80 2.80
C ILE A 212 2.74 -18.45 2.48
N LYS A 213 3.34 -18.30 1.30
CA LYS A 213 3.88 -17.01 0.85
C LYS A 213 2.79 -15.93 0.76
N GLY A 214 1.61 -16.26 0.23
CA GLY A 214 0.46 -15.36 0.19
C GLY A 214 -0.10 -15.01 1.57
N LEU A 215 -0.03 -15.91 2.55
CA LEU A 215 -0.39 -15.59 3.94
C LEU A 215 0.63 -14.65 4.58
N LEU A 216 1.92 -14.84 4.30
CA LEU A 216 3.00 -13.99 4.83
C LEU A 216 2.97 -12.56 4.29
N THR A 217 2.28 -12.30 3.18
CA THR A 217 2.07 -10.94 2.65
C THR A 217 0.90 -10.20 3.30
N GLU A 218 0.03 -10.88 4.05
CA GLU A 218 -1.15 -10.27 4.66
C GLU A 218 -0.89 -9.91 6.14
N ASP A 219 -1.41 -8.77 6.63
CA ASP A 219 -1.21 -8.23 8.00
C ASP A 219 -2.03 -8.96 9.09
N ILE A 220 -2.23 -10.27 8.94
CA ILE A 220 -3.15 -11.10 9.73
C ILE A 220 -2.40 -11.87 10.81
N LEU A 221 -1.16 -12.22 10.50
CA LEU A 221 -0.38 -13.16 11.27
C LEU A 221 0.34 -12.46 12.41
N SER A 222 0.33 -13.08 13.59
CA SER A 222 1.23 -12.67 14.66
C SER A 222 2.68 -12.98 14.27
N ASP A 223 3.64 -12.25 14.81
CA ASP A 223 5.08 -12.50 14.56
C ASP A 223 5.47 -13.97 14.80
N GLU A 224 4.83 -14.62 15.76
CA GLU A 224 5.01 -16.03 16.07
C GLU A 224 4.51 -16.95 14.94
N LYS A 225 3.30 -16.71 14.44
CA LYS A 225 2.75 -17.48 13.31
C LYS A 225 3.54 -17.20 12.03
N GLN A 226 3.99 -15.96 11.80
CA GLN A 226 4.87 -15.65 10.67
C GLN A 226 6.19 -16.41 10.75
N ALA A 227 6.81 -16.52 11.93
CA ALA A 227 8.05 -17.28 12.10
C ALA A 227 7.83 -18.77 11.79
N ILE A 228 6.77 -19.38 12.33
CA ILE A 228 6.44 -20.79 12.08
C ILE A 228 6.20 -21.05 10.58
N LEU A 229 5.47 -20.16 9.90
CA LEU A 229 5.23 -20.27 8.46
C LEU A 229 6.52 -20.16 7.64
N ARG A 230 7.48 -19.31 8.04
CA ARG A 230 8.80 -19.22 7.42
C ARG A 230 9.59 -20.52 7.64
N ASP A 231 9.54 -21.08 8.84
CA ASP A 231 10.19 -22.36 9.15
C ASP A 231 9.61 -23.51 8.31
N PHE A 232 8.29 -23.51 8.06
CA PHE A 232 7.66 -24.49 7.16
C PHE A 232 8.17 -24.39 5.72
N LEU A 233 8.42 -23.17 5.22
CA LEU A 233 8.97 -22.99 3.86
C LEU A 233 10.39 -23.55 3.70
N GLU A 234 11.17 -23.60 4.79
CA GLU A 234 12.54 -24.11 4.79
C GLU A 234 12.63 -25.65 4.88
N SER A 235 11.53 -26.34 5.23
CA SER A 235 11.53 -27.78 5.47
C SER A 235 10.62 -28.55 4.51
N ASP A 236 11.23 -29.26 3.55
CA ASP A 236 10.50 -30.10 2.58
C ASP A 236 9.72 -31.24 3.25
N VAL A 237 10.27 -31.81 4.32
CA VAL A 237 9.60 -32.84 5.14
C VAL A 237 8.36 -32.26 5.80
N ALA A 238 8.45 -31.07 6.39
CA ALA A 238 7.30 -30.43 7.01
C ALA A 238 6.20 -30.11 5.99
N LYS A 239 6.56 -29.58 4.80
CA LYS A 239 5.60 -29.33 3.72
C LYS A 239 4.87 -30.60 3.28
N SER A 240 5.58 -31.72 3.13
CA SER A 240 4.96 -33.01 2.76
C SER A 240 3.96 -33.49 3.82
N GLU A 241 4.35 -33.49 5.10
CA GLU A 241 3.46 -33.92 6.19
C GLU A 241 2.23 -33.00 6.32
N ILE A 242 2.42 -31.69 6.16
CA ILE A 242 1.33 -30.72 6.16
C ILE A 242 0.39 -30.97 4.97
N ALA A 243 0.93 -31.23 3.78
CA ALA A 243 0.13 -31.56 2.59
C ALA A 243 -0.74 -32.79 2.84
N ASP A 244 -0.16 -33.86 3.40
CA ASP A 244 -0.89 -35.09 3.70
C ASP A 244 -2.04 -34.85 4.68
N VAL A 245 -1.78 -34.11 5.76
CA VAL A 245 -2.82 -33.74 6.75
C VAL A 245 -3.93 -32.90 6.12
N LEU A 246 -3.57 -31.92 5.29
CA LEU A 246 -4.55 -31.04 4.65
C LEU A 246 -5.35 -31.77 3.55
N ASN A 247 -4.74 -32.68 2.81
CA ASN A 247 -5.42 -33.54 1.85
C ASN A 247 -6.38 -34.52 2.54
N MET A 248 -5.99 -35.09 3.68
CA MET A 248 -6.90 -35.88 4.51
C MET A 248 -8.13 -35.05 4.93
N ARG A 249 -7.91 -33.82 5.40
CA ARG A 249 -9.01 -32.89 5.75
C ARG A 249 -9.87 -32.50 4.54
N PHE A 250 -9.26 -32.32 3.37
CA PHE A 250 -9.98 -31.99 2.14
C PHE A 250 -10.84 -33.16 1.64
N SER A 251 -10.32 -34.39 1.71
CA SER A 251 -11.07 -35.59 1.30
C SER A 251 -12.36 -35.80 2.11
N ASP A 252 -12.41 -35.27 3.34
CA ASP A 252 -13.59 -35.30 4.23
C ASP A 252 -14.18 -33.89 4.46
N LEU A 253 -14.11 -33.01 3.45
CA LEU A 253 -14.60 -31.62 3.54
C LEU A 253 -16.07 -31.53 3.99
N LYS A 254 -16.89 -32.53 3.63
CA LYS A 254 -18.31 -32.59 4.02
C LYS A 254 -18.50 -32.73 5.52
N GLN A 255 -17.57 -33.35 6.23
CA GLN A 255 -17.61 -33.50 7.69
C GLN A 255 -16.74 -32.47 8.42
N TRP A 256 -15.96 -31.66 7.69
CA TRP A 256 -15.13 -30.62 8.27
C TRP A 256 -15.90 -29.72 9.24
N HIS A 257 -15.24 -29.34 10.33
CA HIS A 257 -15.71 -28.40 11.35
C HIS A 257 -14.51 -27.69 11.97
N TRP A 258 -14.74 -26.56 12.63
CA TRP A 258 -13.70 -25.86 13.39
C TRP A 258 -13.16 -26.73 14.53
N ASP A 259 -11.86 -27.04 14.49
CA ASP A 259 -11.15 -27.66 15.60
C ASP A 259 -10.65 -26.58 16.56
N ALA A 260 -11.60 -25.91 17.23
CA ALA A 260 -11.36 -24.77 18.10
C ALA A 260 -11.20 -25.15 19.59
N GLY A 261 -11.30 -26.43 19.91
CA GLY A 261 -11.30 -26.92 21.30
C GLY A 261 -12.47 -26.37 22.14
N LYS A 262 -12.34 -26.50 23.47
CA LYS A 262 -13.37 -26.04 24.44
C LYS A 262 -13.37 -24.53 24.64
N ASP A 263 -12.25 -23.89 24.34
CA ASP A 263 -12.03 -22.46 24.57
C ASP A 263 -12.36 -21.62 23.32
N GLY A 264 -12.73 -22.25 22.20
CA GLY A 264 -13.09 -21.55 20.97
C GLY A 264 -11.91 -20.81 20.33
N ILE A 265 -12.20 -20.07 19.27
CA ILE A 265 -11.22 -19.26 18.56
C ILE A 265 -11.12 -17.92 19.27
N HIS A 266 -9.95 -17.62 19.82
CA HIS A 266 -9.72 -16.37 20.54
C HIS A 266 -9.78 -15.19 19.57
N VAL A 267 -10.50 -14.14 19.96
CA VAL A 267 -10.63 -12.91 19.21
C VAL A 267 -9.87 -11.80 19.93
N LEU A 268 -8.86 -11.24 19.28
CA LEU A 268 -7.96 -10.25 19.87
C LEU A 268 -7.91 -9.00 18.99
N PRO A 269 -8.12 -7.79 19.56
CA PRO A 269 -7.85 -6.57 18.83
C PRO A 269 -6.33 -6.41 18.66
N ARG A 270 -5.87 -6.22 17.42
CA ARG A 270 -4.47 -5.90 17.13
C ARG A 270 -4.38 -4.51 16.53
N ARG A 271 -3.27 -3.84 16.84
CA ARG A 271 -2.93 -2.53 16.30
C ARG A 271 -2.13 -2.73 15.02
N SER A 272 -2.63 -2.23 13.89
CA SER A 272 -1.87 -2.18 12.64
C SER A 272 -0.79 -1.08 12.70
N LEU A 273 0.14 -1.09 11.75
CA LEU A 273 1.29 -0.15 11.68
C LEU A 273 0.87 1.33 11.69
N ASN A 274 -0.26 1.65 11.07
CA ASN A 274 -0.89 2.97 11.05
C ASN A 274 -1.52 3.43 12.39
N GLY A 275 -1.57 2.54 13.39
CA GLY A 275 -2.17 2.79 14.70
C GLY A 275 -3.69 2.59 14.82
N LYS A 276 -4.38 2.12 13.77
CA LYS A 276 -5.78 1.67 13.85
C LYS A 276 -5.85 0.29 14.50
N TYR A 277 -6.93 0.02 15.22
CA TYR A 277 -7.20 -1.30 15.80
C TYR A 277 -8.19 -2.07 14.93
N ARG A 278 -7.89 -3.34 14.68
CA ARG A 278 -8.77 -4.31 14.01
C ARG A 278 -8.96 -5.52 14.89
N VAL A 279 -10.15 -6.12 14.84
CA VAL A 279 -10.52 -7.29 15.64
C VAL A 279 -10.19 -8.54 14.84
N TRP A 280 -9.25 -9.36 15.35
CA TRP A 280 -8.72 -10.53 14.63
C TRP A 280 -9.10 -11.83 15.33
N ALA A 281 -9.46 -12.85 14.54
CA ALA A 281 -9.60 -14.22 15.01
C ALA A 281 -8.23 -14.92 14.97
N ASP A 282 -7.80 -15.51 16.09
CA ASP A 282 -6.49 -16.14 16.22
C ASP A 282 -6.53 -17.63 15.81
N ASP A 283 -6.82 -17.88 14.53
CA ASP A 283 -7.03 -19.22 13.96
C ASP A 283 -5.77 -20.11 13.99
N ASP A 284 -5.92 -21.43 14.14
CA ASP A 284 -4.80 -22.38 14.03
C ASP A 284 -4.12 -22.31 12.64
N ILE A 285 -2.79 -22.46 12.58
CA ILE A 285 -2.02 -22.28 11.35
C ILE A 285 -2.47 -23.23 10.23
N LEU A 286 -2.75 -24.50 10.56
CA LEU A 286 -3.20 -25.46 9.55
C LEU A 286 -4.61 -25.12 9.06
N GLN A 287 -5.47 -24.61 9.93
CA GLN A 287 -6.81 -24.14 9.52
C GLN A 287 -6.70 -22.88 8.64
N MET A 288 -5.81 -21.95 8.97
CA MET A 288 -5.56 -20.76 8.15
C MET A 288 -5.11 -21.15 6.73
N ILE A 289 -4.12 -22.04 6.60
CA ILE A 289 -3.65 -22.53 5.29
C ILE A 289 -4.79 -23.22 4.54
N PHE A 290 -5.54 -24.10 5.21
CA PHE A 290 -6.64 -24.86 4.60
C PHE A 290 -7.72 -23.96 4.00
N VAL A 291 -8.23 -23.02 4.80
CA VAL A 291 -9.29 -22.10 4.39
C VAL A 291 -8.77 -21.11 3.35
N GLN A 292 -7.53 -20.62 3.51
CA GLN A 292 -6.94 -19.70 2.55
C GLN A 292 -6.82 -20.34 1.17
N TYR A 293 -6.33 -21.58 1.10
CA TYR A 293 -6.23 -22.33 -0.15
C TYR A 293 -7.61 -22.49 -0.82
N ILE A 294 -8.62 -22.93 -0.06
CA ILE A 294 -10.00 -23.05 -0.57
C ILE A 294 -10.51 -21.70 -1.07
N GLY A 295 -10.32 -20.62 -0.30
CA GLY A 295 -10.74 -19.28 -0.67
C GLY A 295 -10.09 -18.81 -1.98
N ILE A 296 -8.79 -19.04 -2.15
CA ILE A 296 -8.05 -18.71 -3.38
C ILE A 296 -8.58 -19.53 -4.57
N GLY A 297 -8.76 -20.85 -4.43
CA GLY A 297 -9.32 -21.70 -5.48
C GLY A 297 -10.70 -21.21 -5.94
N LEU A 298 -11.56 -20.84 -4.99
CA LEU A 298 -12.88 -20.27 -5.27
C LEU A 298 -12.82 -18.87 -5.90
N CYS A 299 -11.81 -18.05 -5.58
CA CYS A 299 -11.59 -16.79 -6.28
C CYS A 299 -11.15 -17.02 -7.74
N ASN A 300 -10.22 -17.96 -7.95
CA ASN A 300 -9.66 -18.30 -9.27
C ASN A 300 -10.72 -18.85 -10.22
N LEU A 301 -11.74 -19.56 -9.73
CA LEU A 301 -12.89 -19.97 -10.55
C LEU A 301 -13.90 -18.83 -10.76
N LEU A 302 -14.17 -18.02 -9.72
CA LEU A 302 -15.23 -17.02 -9.75
C LEU A 302 -14.86 -15.82 -10.64
N LYS A 303 -13.67 -15.25 -10.46
CA LYS A 303 -13.22 -14.04 -11.17
C LYS A 303 -13.34 -14.16 -12.70
N PRO A 304 -12.81 -15.20 -13.37
CA PRO A 304 -12.95 -15.34 -14.83
C PRO A 304 -14.38 -15.66 -15.27
N ALA A 305 -15.18 -16.34 -14.43
CA ALA A 305 -16.59 -16.61 -14.74
C ALA A 305 -17.41 -15.31 -14.74
N LEU A 306 -17.25 -14.48 -13.72
CA LEU A 306 -17.90 -13.17 -13.61
C LEU A 306 -17.41 -12.19 -14.69
N LYS A 307 -16.10 -12.13 -14.96
CA LYS A 307 -15.52 -11.28 -16.02
C LYS A 307 -16.12 -11.61 -17.39
N ALA A 308 -16.13 -12.89 -17.77
CA ALA A 308 -16.72 -13.31 -19.04
C ALA A 308 -18.22 -13.00 -19.15
N PHE A 309 -18.97 -13.15 -18.04
CA PHE A 309 -20.40 -12.81 -18.03
C PHE A 309 -20.63 -11.30 -18.18
N ILE A 310 -19.93 -10.48 -17.41
CA ILE A 310 -20.16 -9.04 -17.37
C ILE A 310 -19.70 -8.34 -18.66
N GLU A 311 -18.66 -8.84 -19.32
CA GLU A 311 -18.22 -8.34 -20.63
C GLU A 311 -19.34 -8.46 -21.67
N VAL A 312 -20.11 -9.55 -21.63
CA VAL A 312 -21.29 -9.73 -22.49
C VAL A 312 -22.39 -8.75 -22.11
N VAL A 313 -22.63 -8.51 -20.82
CA VAL A 313 -23.65 -7.55 -20.36
C VAL A 313 -23.28 -6.12 -20.78
N TYR A 314 -22.02 -5.72 -20.58
CA TYR A 314 -21.51 -4.36 -20.83
C TYR A 314 -21.29 -4.06 -22.32
N SER A 315 -21.35 -5.08 -23.19
CA SER A 315 -21.38 -4.90 -24.64
C SER A 315 -22.66 -4.22 -25.14
N ARG A 316 -23.71 -4.17 -24.32
CA ARG A 316 -24.95 -3.44 -24.61
C ARG A 316 -24.69 -1.94 -24.55
N ASP A 317 -25.04 -1.20 -25.60
CA ASP A 317 -24.89 0.25 -25.63
C ASP A 317 -25.98 0.92 -24.78
N LEU A 318 -25.72 1.02 -23.48
CA LEU A 318 -26.62 1.65 -22.49
C LEU A 318 -26.29 3.13 -22.25
N GLU A 319 -25.11 3.59 -22.68
CA GLU A 319 -24.66 4.95 -22.41
C GLU A 319 -25.19 5.98 -23.41
N GLY A 320 -25.82 5.53 -24.50
CA GLY A 320 -26.36 6.43 -25.52
C GLY A 320 -25.29 7.31 -26.15
N HIS A 321 -24.01 6.91 -26.05
CA HIS A 321 -22.92 7.56 -26.75
C HIS A 321 -23.24 7.44 -28.22
N ARG A 322 -23.46 8.58 -28.88
CA ARG A 322 -23.76 8.56 -30.30
C ARG A 322 -22.53 8.01 -31.01
N ALA A 323 -22.61 6.76 -31.43
CA ALA A 323 -21.74 6.23 -32.46
C ALA A 323 -21.70 7.28 -33.59
N PRO A 324 -20.51 7.61 -34.12
CA PRO A 324 -20.40 8.62 -35.16
C PRO A 324 -21.40 8.28 -36.27
N SER A 325 -22.19 9.27 -36.70
CA SER A 325 -23.16 9.01 -37.76
C SER A 325 -22.41 8.59 -39.03
N PRO A 326 -23.04 7.87 -39.97
CA PRO A 326 -22.41 7.52 -41.25
C PRO A 326 -21.79 8.76 -41.94
N ALA A 327 -22.45 9.92 -41.84
CA ALA A 327 -21.96 11.18 -42.36
C ALA A 327 -20.72 11.72 -41.61
N ASP A 328 -20.62 11.51 -40.29
CA ASP A 328 -19.44 11.89 -39.51
C ASP A 328 -18.26 10.95 -39.81
N LEU A 329 -18.53 9.66 -40.03
CA LEU A 329 -17.50 8.70 -40.48
C LEU A 329 -16.97 9.06 -41.88
N GLU A 330 -17.86 9.46 -42.79
CA GLU A 330 -17.48 9.91 -44.14
C GLU A 330 -16.67 11.22 -44.09
N ARG A 331 -17.12 12.21 -43.30
CA ARG A 331 -16.34 13.44 -43.07
C ARG A 331 -14.97 13.14 -42.46
N ARG A 332 -14.89 12.28 -41.45
CA ARG A 332 -13.62 11.87 -40.84
C ARG A 332 -12.71 11.23 -41.90
N ARG A 333 -13.26 10.33 -42.73
CA ARG A 333 -12.51 9.66 -43.79
C ARG A 333 -11.97 10.68 -44.80
N PHE A 334 -12.79 11.64 -45.20
CA PHE A 334 -12.41 12.71 -46.12
C PHE A 334 -11.28 13.58 -45.56
N TYR A 335 -11.39 14.06 -44.31
CA TYR A 335 -10.42 14.99 -43.73
C TYR A 335 -9.14 14.33 -43.19
N LEU A 336 -9.21 13.10 -42.66
CA LEU A 336 -8.07 12.43 -42.02
C LEU A 336 -7.43 11.35 -42.92
N ASN A 337 -8.00 11.10 -44.10
CA ASN A 337 -7.58 10.07 -45.05
C ASN A 337 -7.32 8.68 -44.40
N ASN A 338 -8.13 8.33 -43.39
CA ASN A 338 -7.99 7.13 -42.60
C ASN A 338 -9.32 6.39 -42.49
N THR A 339 -9.30 5.06 -42.69
CA THR A 339 -10.44 4.19 -42.41
C THR A 339 -10.63 4.04 -40.89
N PRO A 340 -11.81 4.36 -40.34
CA PRO A 340 -12.07 4.20 -38.92
C PRO A 340 -11.88 2.72 -38.52
N VAL A 341 -11.03 2.47 -37.52
CA VAL A 341 -10.97 1.16 -36.86
C VAL A 341 -12.09 1.15 -35.81
N PRO A 342 -13.10 0.26 -35.91
CA PRO A 342 -14.26 0.24 -35.00
C PRO A 342 -13.91 0.03 -33.52
N ILE A 343 -12.71 -0.46 -33.23
CA ILE A 343 -12.28 -0.97 -31.92
C ILE A 343 -11.64 0.15 -31.06
N ALA A 344 -11.17 1.25 -31.65
CA ALA A 344 -10.36 2.27 -30.97
C ALA A 344 -11.16 3.51 -30.55
N SER A 345 -12.20 3.35 -29.72
CA SER A 345 -12.93 4.47 -29.12
C SER A 345 -12.46 4.76 -27.68
N ILE A 346 -12.67 6.00 -27.21
CA ILE A 346 -12.43 6.36 -25.79
C ILE A 346 -13.24 5.44 -24.88
N GLU A 347 -14.49 5.13 -25.24
CA GLU A 347 -15.35 4.23 -24.47
C GLU A 347 -14.85 2.78 -24.45
N SER A 348 -14.34 2.27 -25.58
CA SER A 348 -13.71 0.96 -25.64
C SER A 348 -12.50 0.89 -24.71
N ARG A 349 -11.66 1.95 -24.71
CA ARG A 349 -10.50 2.04 -23.84
C ARG A 349 -10.89 2.17 -22.36
N ARG A 350 -11.89 3.00 -22.04
CA ARG A 350 -12.46 3.12 -20.68
C ARG A 350 -12.94 1.78 -20.14
N LYS A 351 -13.68 1.01 -20.95
CA LYS A 351 -14.17 -0.32 -20.57
C LYS A 351 -13.01 -1.30 -20.36
N SER A 352 -12.03 -1.34 -21.25
CA SER A 352 -10.84 -2.18 -21.09
C SER A 352 -10.08 -1.83 -19.81
N ASP A 353 -9.76 -0.55 -19.62
CA ASP A 353 -9.04 -0.06 -18.45
C ASP A 353 -9.80 -0.38 -17.15
N TYR A 354 -11.14 -0.28 -17.16
CA TYR A 354 -11.98 -0.69 -16.04
C TYR A 354 -11.85 -2.19 -15.72
N PHE A 355 -11.95 -3.05 -16.74
CA PHE A 355 -11.89 -4.50 -16.58
C PHE A 355 -10.52 -5.04 -16.18
N ASP A 356 -9.46 -4.30 -16.51
CA ASP A 356 -8.09 -4.72 -16.24
C ASP A 356 -7.61 -4.24 -14.86
N LYS A 357 -8.12 -3.09 -14.39
CA LYS A 357 -7.62 -2.42 -13.19
C LYS A 357 -8.59 -2.45 -12.00
N PHE A 358 -9.88 -2.24 -12.23
CA PHE A 358 -10.85 -2.01 -11.14
C PHE A 358 -11.80 -3.19 -10.93
N PHE A 359 -12.27 -3.82 -12.01
CA PHE A 359 -13.26 -4.90 -11.91
C PHE A 359 -12.72 -6.10 -11.14
N LEU A 360 -13.36 -6.41 -10.01
CA LEU A 360 -12.95 -7.50 -9.10
C LEU A 360 -11.45 -7.45 -8.77
N SER A 361 -10.92 -6.24 -8.58
CA SER A 361 -9.49 -5.99 -8.33
C SER A 361 -8.98 -6.72 -7.09
N GLN A 362 -9.84 -6.95 -6.08
CA GLN A 362 -9.50 -7.65 -4.84
C GLN A 362 -9.41 -9.18 -4.98
N LEU A 363 -10.15 -9.79 -5.93
CA LEU A 363 -10.16 -11.24 -6.08
C LEU A 363 -8.83 -11.74 -6.66
N PRO A 364 -8.08 -12.64 -6.01
CA PRO A 364 -6.89 -13.25 -6.60
C PRO A 364 -7.25 -13.93 -7.92
N ALA A 365 -6.39 -13.77 -8.93
CA ALA A 365 -6.59 -14.32 -10.26
C ALA A 365 -5.86 -15.67 -10.45
N THR A 366 -4.83 -15.91 -9.65
CA THR A 366 -3.97 -17.08 -9.62
C THR A 366 -3.61 -17.40 -8.16
N GLU A 367 -3.12 -18.62 -7.92
CA GLU A 367 -2.62 -19.03 -6.60
C GLU A 367 -1.45 -18.18 -6.09
N THR A 368 -0.65 -17.64 -7.02
CA THR A 368 0.47 -16.76 -6.71
C THR A 368 0.09 -15.29 -6.59
N SER A 369 -1.12 -14.89 -7.01
CA SER A 369 -1.55 -13.47 -7.08
C SER A 369 -1.39 -12.71 -5.75
N LEU A 370 -1.51 -13.41 -4.62
CA LEU A 370 -1.29 -12.81 -3.30
C LEU A 370 0.19 -12.55 -3.01
N PHE A 371 1.07 -13.50 -3.37
CA PHE A 371 2.52 -13.37 -3.22
C PHE A 371 3.14 -12.40 -4.24
N ASP A 372 2.67 -12.45 -5.48
CA ASP A 372 3.17 -11.61 -6.58
C ASP A 372 2.78 -10.13 -6.40
N GLY A 373 1.91 -9.83 -5.43
CA GLY A 373 1.47 -8.46 -5.13
C GLY A 373 0.48 -7.89 -6.15
N ASP A 374 -0.14 -8.73 -6.98
CA ASP A 374 -1.04 -8.35 -8.07
C ASP A 374 -2.36 -7.71 -7.60
N ASN A 375 -2.69 -7.85 -6.32
CA ASN A 375 -3.96 -7.46 -5.73
C ASN A 375 -3.82 -6.63 -4.45
N LYS A 376 -2.66 -6.01 -4.20
CA LYS A 376 -2.49 -5.22 -2.99
C LYS A 376 -3.42 -4.01 -3.05
N TYR A 377 -4.41 -3.98 -2.15
CA TYR A 377 -5.16 -2.77 -1.88
C TYR A 377 -4.18 -1.83 -1.19
N ASP A 378 -3.94 -0.64 -1.76
CA ASP A 378 -3.28 0.43 -1.00
C ASP A 378 -4.24 0.86 0.11
N ASP A 379 -4.39 0.08 1.16
CA ASP A 379 -4.97 0.58 2.38
C ASP A 379 -4.02 1.70 2.87
N ASP A 380 -4.49 2.66 3.67
CA ASP A 380 -3.59 3.70 4.23
C ASP A 380 -2.57 3.11 5.25
N ASP A 381 -2.34 1.79 5.16
CA ASP A 381 -1.82 0.87 6.16
C ASP A 381 -0.58 0.12 5.66
N ASP A 382 -0.19 0.28 4.38
CA ASP A 382 0.97 -0.39 3.81
C ASP A 382 2.22 0.50 3.81
N ASP A 383 3.06 0.30 4.84
CA ASP A 383 4.36 0.95 5.04
C ASP A 383 5.54 0.24 4.32
N ASP A 384 5.26 -0.81 3.54
CA ASP A 384 6.28 -1.65 2.88
C ASP A 384 6.27 -1.52 1.34
N ASP A 385 6.72 -0.35 0.86
CA ASP A 385 7.33 -0.25 -0.45
C ASP A 385 8.84 0.02 -0.31
N ASN A 386 9.60 -0.99 -0.74
CA ASN A 386 11.05 -0.95 -0.86
C ASN A 386 11.33 -0.18 -2.16
N ASP A 387 11.69 1.09 -2.05
CA ASP A 387 12.09 1.96 -3.16
C ASP A 387 13.22 1.32 -3.97
N SER A 388 12.91 0.76 -5.14
CA SER A 388 13.87 0.58 -6.22
C SER A 388 13.65 1.73 -7.21
N ASP A 389 14.65 2.61 -7.26
CA ASP A 389 14.76 3.77 -8.15
C ASP A 389 14.52 3.36 -9.62
N ASP A 390 13.41 3.81 -10.21
CA ASP A 390 13.07 3.53 -11.61
C ASP A 390 13.60 4.64 -12.51
N SER A 391 14.77 4.40 -13.10
CA SER A 391 15.26 5.14 -14.26
C SER A 391 14.71 4.47 -15.52
N GLU A 392 13.78 5.15 -16.18
CA GLU A 392 13.10 4.72 -17.42
C GLU A 392 14.07 4.23 -18.51
N VAL A 393 14.10 2.92 -18.75
CA VAL A 393 14.31 2.35 -20.10
C VAL A 393 13.48 1.07 -20.21
N ALA A 394 12.43 1.09 -21.03
CA ALA A 394 11.55 -0.06 -21.24
C ALA A 394 12.30 -1.22 -21.91
N ASP A 395 12.57 -2.29 -21.16
CA ASP A 395 13.02 -3.57 -21.69
C ASP A 395 11.88 -4.61 -21.65
N VAL A 396 11.78 -5.43 -22.71
CA VAL A 396 10.60 -6.22 -23.08
C VAL A 396 10.48 -7.54 -22.29
N ASN A 397 11.27 -7.74 -21.22
CA ASN A 397 11.31 -8.98 -20.46
C ASN A 397 11.24 -8.80 -18.93
N THR A 398 10.47 -7.82 -18.45
CA THR A 398 10.32 -7.59 -17.00
C THR A 398 9.10 -8.31 -16.45
N SER A 399 9.29 -9.01 -15.32
CA SER A 399 8.26 -9.54 -14.44
C SER A 399 7.12 -8.53 -14.19
N PRO A 400 5.88 -8.98 -13.87
CA PRO A 400 4.74 -8.08 -13.66
C PRO A 400 5.11 -6.97 -12.68
N GLN A 401 5.00 -5.70 -13.12
CA GLN A 401 5.22 -4.55 -12.25
C GLN A 401 4.18 -4.60 -11.11
N LYS A 402 4.71 -4.61 -9.88
CA LYS A 402 3.97 -4.53 -8.60
C LYS A 402 2.89 -3.45 -8.71
N ARG A 403 1.62 -3.81 -8.55
CA ARG A 403 0.45 -2.91 -8.73
C ARG A 403 0.24 -1.95 -7.54
N SER A 404 1.29 -1.33 -6.98
CA SER A 404 1.10 -0.24 -6.01
C SER A 404 0.60 1.04 -6.72
N GLY A 405 -0.30 1.78 -6.08
CA GLY A 405 -0.87 3.03 -6.60
C GLY A 405 -2.29 2.93 -7.20
N ILE A 406 -3.08 1.89 -6.91
CA ILE A 406 -4.45 1.76 -7.45
C ILE A 406 -5.36 2.93 -7.03
N LYS A 407 -5.20 3.45 -5.81
CA LYS A 407 -5.93 4.65 -5.35
C LYS A 407 -5.51 5.90 -6.14
N GLN A 408 -4.23 6.02 -6.50
CA GLN A 408 -3.76 7.12 -7.36
C GLN A 408 -4.32 7.02 -8.77
N GLN A 409 -4.38 5.81 -9.33
CA GLN A 409 -4.99 5.56 -10.63
C GLN A 409 -6.49 5.88 -10.59
N LEU A 410 -7.20 5.48 -9.55
CA LEU A 410 -8.61 5.82 -9.33
C LEU A 410 -8.81 7.33 -9.28
N LEU A 411 -8.03 8.04 -8.46
CA LEU A 411 -8.12 9.49 -8.32
C LEU A 411 -7.89 10.20 -9.66
N ARG A 412 -6.86 9.80 -10.41
CA ARG A 412 -6.56 10.34 -11.75
C ARG A 412 -7.70 10.05 -12.72
N HIS A 413 -8.26 8.85 -12.68
CA HIS A 413 -9.37 8.41 -13.52
C HIS A 413 -10.65 9.22 -13.24
N LEU A 414 -11.06 9.31 -11.97
CA LEU A 414 -12.23 10.11 -11.56
C LEU A 414 -12.08 11.58 -11.96
N THR A 415 -10.87 12.14 -11.81
CA THR A 415 -10.58 13.52 -12.22
C THR A 415 -10.70 13.69 -13.74
N ALA A 416 -10.11 12.77 -14.51
CA ALA A 416 -10.21 12.79 -15.97
C ALA A 416 -11.65 12.64 -16.45
N GLU A 417 -12.43 11.73 -15.86
CA GLU A 417 -13.85 11.55 -16.17
C GLU A 417 -14.65 12.82 -15.86
N LEU A 418 -14.41 13.45 -14.71
CA LEU A 418 -15.06 14.71 -14.35
C LEU A 418 -14.76 15.81 -15.38
N ILE A 419 -13.51 15.93 -15.83
CA ILE A 419 -13.13 16.87 -16.89
C ILE A 419 -13.84 16.54 -18.20
N VAL A 420 -13.77 15.29 -18.67
CA VAL A 420 -14.37 14.87 -19.94
C VAL A 420 -15.89 15.09 -19.94
N HIS A 421 -16.58 14.73 -18.86
CA HIS A 421 -18.01 14.99 -18.72
C HIS A 421 -18.36 16.48 -18.83
N ARG A 422 -17.55 17.36 -18.24
CA ARG A 422 -17.74 18.81 -18.31
C ARG A 422 -17.42 19.40 -19.68
N LEU A 423 -16.64 18.69 -20.50
CA LEU A 423 -16.36 19.08 -21.88
C LEU A 423 -17.42 18.57 -22.87
N ARG A 424 -18.34 17.68 -22.45
CA ARG A 424 -19.40 17.17 -23.31
C ARG A 424 -20.26 18.31 -23.87
N GLY A 425 -20.52 18.26 -25.17
CA GLY A 425 -21.35 19.24 -25.87
C GLY A 425 -20.67 20.59 -26.14
N LEU A 426 -19.41 20.77 -25.74
CA LEU A 426 -18.67 21.98 -26.08
C LEU A 426 -18.15 21.92 -27.52
N THR A 427 -18.30 23.03 -28.23
CA THR A 427 -17.69 23.28 -29.53
C THR A 427 -16.64 24.37 -29.39
N HIS A 428 -15.84 24.58 -30.44
CA HIS A 428 -14.87 25.68 -30.46
C HIS A 428 -15.51 27.03 -30.10
N ASP A 429 -16.75 27.25 -30.55
CA ASP A 429 -17.47 28.51 -30.37
C ASP A 429 -18.12 28.63 -28.97
N THR A 430 -18.41 27.51 -28.31
CA THR A 430 -19.05 27.49 -26.97
C THR A 430 -18.07 27.18 -25.83
N ARG A 431 -16.77 27.07 -26.11
CA ARG A 431 -15.71 26.70 -25.14
C ARG A 431 -15.58 27.66 -23.94
N THR A 432 -16.16 28.86 -24.02
CA THR A 432 -16.17 29.86 -22.94
C THR A 432 -17.30 29.65 -21.93
N VAL A 433 -18.25 28.75 -22.22
CA VAL A 433 -19.39 28.42 -21.35
C VAL A 433 -19.13 27.07 -20.68
N PRO A 434 -19.58 26.83 -19.43
CA PRO A 434 -19.52 25.50 -18.83
C PRO A 434 -20.29 24.48 -19.69
N GLY A 435 -19.70 23.31 -19.96
CA GLY A 435 -20.33 22.28 -20.80
C GLY A 435 -21.40 21.47 -20.07
N GLY A 436 -21.38 20.15 -20.23
CA GLY A 436 -22.32 19.23 -19.60
C GLY A 436 -22.27 19.22 -18.07
N GLY A 437 -23.40 18.91 -17.43
CA GLY A 437 -23.45 18.65 -16.00
C GLY A 437 -22.82 17.30 -15.65
N VAL A 438 -22.25 17.19 -14.46
CA VAL A 438 -21.62 15.97 -13.93
C VAL A 438 -21.90 15.83 -12.43
N ALA A 439 -22.11 14.61 -11.98
CA ALA A 439 -22.16 14.27 -10.57
C ALA A 439 -21.19 13.13 -10.26
N LEU A 440 -20.43 13.30 -9.19
CA LEU A 440 -19.55 12.29 -8.62
C LEU A 440 -20.08 11.94 -7.23
N VAL A 441 -20.27 10.65 -6.99
CA VAL A 441 -20.69 10.10 -5.69
C VAL A 441 -19.59 9.20 -5.16
N GLN A 442 -19.34 9.32 -3.87
CA GLN A 442 -18.49 8.42 -3.11
C GLN A 442 -19.33 7.82 -1.98
N THR A 443 -19.12 6.54 -1.71
CA THR A 443 -19.68 5.87 -0.54
C THR A 443 -18.78 4.74 -0.06
N ASP A 444 -19.03 4.31 1.16
CA ASP A 444 -18.41 3.17 1.84
C ASP A 444 -19.53 2.35 2.50
N LEU A 445 -19.38 1.03 2.56
CA LEU A 445 -20.33 0.18 3.28
C LEU A 445 -19.92 0.05 4.75
N GLN A 446 -20.86 0.33 5.63
CA GLN A 446 -20.62 0.31 7.06
C GLN A 446 -20.41 -1.11 7.55
N TRP A 447 -19.23 -1.40 8.14
CA TRP A 447 -18.94 -2.68 8.78
C TRP A 447 -19.17 -3.87 7.83
N TYR A 448 -18.78 -3.73 6.56
CA TYR A 448 -19.16 -4.67 5.50
C TYR A 448 -18.82 -6.13 5.83
N ALA A 449 -17.54 -6.45 6.05
CA ALA A 449 -17.11 -7.81 6.36
C ALA A 449 -17.72 -8.38 7.66
N PRO A 450 -17.65 -7.72 8.83
CA PRO A 450 -18.25 -8.22 10.06
C PRO A 450 -19.79 -8.18 10.08
N GLY A 451 -20.42 -7.35 9.25
CA GLY A 451 -21.87 -7.16 9.19
C GLY A 451 -22.58 -8.01 8.15
N LEU A 452 -21.85 -8.66 7.24
CA LEU A 452 -22.41 -9.38 6.10
C LEU A 452 -23.34 -10.52 6.55
N SER A 453 -24.60 -10.50 6.11
CA SER A 453 -25.57 -11.54 6.44
C SER A 453 -25.17 -12.91 5.86
N HIS A 454 -25.17 -13.95 6.70
CA HIS A 454 -24.93 -15.33 6.24
C HIS A 454 -26.02 -15.81 5.27
N SER A 455 -27.29 -15.48 5.52
CA SER A 455 -28.39 -15.82 4.61
C SER A 455 -28.19 -15.17 3.23
N THR A 456 -27.72 -13.92 3.18
CA THR A 456 -27.36 -13.26 1.92
C THR A 456 -26.24 -14.00 1.19
N VAL A 457 -25.15 -14.36 1.88
CA VAL A 457 -24.03 -15.11 1.28
C VAL A 457 -24.53 -16.42 0.67
N PHE A 458 -25.29 -17.22 1.43
CA PHE A 458 -25.78 -18.51 0.96
C PHE A 458 -26.78 -18.37 -0.19
N ALA A 459 -27.67 -17.38 -0.13
CA ALA A 459 -28.63 -17.09 -1.18
C ALA A 459 -27.92 -16.73 -2.49
N VAL A 460 -26.91 -15.86 -2.42
CA VAL A 460 -26.13 -15.45 -3.60
C VAL A 460 -25.30 -16.62 -4.14
N MET A 461 -24.62 -17.38 -3.28
CA MET A 461 -23.89 -18.59 -3.69
C MET A 461 -24.79 -19.57 -4.45
N ARG A 462 -25.97 -19.87 -3.89
CA ARG A 462 -26.97 -20.72 -4.55
C ARG A 462 -27.45 -20.11 -5.87
N TYR A 463 -27.68 -18.81 -5.87
CA TYR A 463 -28.18 -18.09 -7.03
C TYR A 463 -27.17 -18.07 -8.20
N VAL A 464 -25.86 -18.10 -7.94
CA VAL A 464 -24.82 -18.19 -8.98
C VAL A 464 -24.42 -19.60 -9.37
N GLY A 465 -24.95 -20.65 -8.71
CA GLY A 465 -24.75 -22.04 -9.11
C GLY A 465 -23.81 -22.86 -8.22
N PHE A 466 -23.42 -22.37 -7.03
CA PHE A 466 -22.70 -23.22 -6.08
C PHE A 466 -23.61 -24.34 -5.54
N GLY A 467 -23.08 -25.57 -5.53
CA GLY A 467 -23.77 -26.74 -4.99
C GLY A 467 -23.97 -26.70 -3.47
N GLN A 468 -24.86 -27.55 -2.97
CA GLN A 468 -25.22 -27.58 -1.55
C GLN A 468 -24.04 -27.92 -0.64
N ASP A 469 -23.13 -28.80 -1.07
CA ASP A 469 -21.95 -29.17 -0.30
C ASP A 469 -21.03 -27.96 -0.01
N TRP A 470 -20.87 -27.03 -0.96
CA TRP A 470 -20.12 -25.79 -0.76
C TRP A 470 -20.84 -24.87 0.23
N ILE A 471 -22.16 -24.75 0.10
CA ILE A 471 -22.97 -23.94 1.02
C ILE A 471 -22.88 -24.51 2.45
N ASP A 472 -22.92 -25.82 2.62
CA ASP A 472 -22.79 -26.48 3.92
C ASP A 472 -21.39 -26.27 4.52
N PHE A 473 -20.33 -26.35 3.71
CA PHE A 473 -18.98 -25.98 4.14
C PHE A 473 -18.91 -24.52 4.62
N PHE A 474 -19.39 -23.58 3.80
CA PHE A 474 -19.38 -22.16 4.16
C PHE A 474 -20.27 -21.87 5.37
N LYS A 475 -21.36 -22.60 5.57
CA LYS A 475 -22.16 -22.47 6.78
C LYS A 475 -21.34 -22.76 8.03
N LYS A 476 -20.60 -23.88 8.04
CA LYS A 476 -19.73 -24.23 9.17
C LYS A 476 -18.56 -23.26 9.33
N TYR A 477 -17.96 -22.85 8.21
CA TYR A 477 -16.87 -21.88 8.21
C TYR A 477 -17.32 -20.53 8.78
N LEU A 478 -18.48 -20.04 8.34
CA LEU A 478 -19.05 -18.77 8.77
C LEU A 478 -19.62 -18.83 10.19
N GLU A 479 -20.15 -19.96 10.65
CA GLU A 479 -20.60 -20.18 12.03
C GLU A 479 -19.45 -20.56 12.99
N SER A 480 -18.34 -19.80 12.94
CA SER A 480 -17.16 -20.07 13.78
C SER A 480 -17.44 -19.83 15.28
N PRO A 481 -16.91 -20.67 16.18
CA PRO A 481 -17.03 -20.50 17.62
C PRO A 481 -16.00 -19.48 18.12
N LEU A 482 -16.40 -18.22 18.26
CA LEU A 482 -15.54 -17.12 18.68
C LEU A 482 -15.55 -16.94 20.19
N ASN A 483 -14.37 -16.81 20.79
CA ASN A 483 -14.18 -16.47 22.20
C ASN A 483 -13.60 -15.07 22.33
N LEU A 484 -14.35 -14.24 23.04
CA LEU A 484 -14.16 -12.81 23.16
C LEU A 484 -13.65 -12.41 24.55
N ASP A 485 -13.48 -13.38 25.46
CA ASP A 485 -13.19 -13.18 26.87
C ASP A 485 -11.83 -12.50 27.12
N ALA A 486 -10.86 -12.70 26.23
CA ALA A 486 -9.51 -12.12 26.31
C ALA A 486 -9.32 -10.85 25.46
N ALA A 487 -10.40 -10.33 24.85
CA ALA A 487 -10.29 -9.21 23.91
C ALA A 487 -10.08 -7.84 24.57
N SER A 488 -10.47 -7.68 25.85
CA SER A 488 -10.20 -6.49 26.67
C SER A 488 -10.23 -6.85 28.15
N ASP A 489 -9.57 -6.03 28.99
CA ASP A 489 -9.31 -6.33 30.41
C ASP A 489 -10.58 -6.49 31.27
N ASP A 490 -11.70 -5.86 30.89
CA ASP A 490 -12.93 -5.76 31.71
C ASP A 490 -14.11 -6.59 31.17
N ARG A 491 -13.85 -7.64 30.37
CA ARG A 491 -14.91 -8.42 29.70
C ARG A 491 -15.53 -9.51 30.58
N PRO A 492 -16.88 -9.71 30.49
CA PRO A 492 -17.53 -10.86 31.10
C PRO A 492 -17.02 -12.14 30.44
N GLN A 493 -16.72 -13.16 31.26
CA GLN A 493 -16.26 -14.46 30.81
C GLN A 493 -17.46 -15.29 30.32
N LEU A 494 -17.83 -15.10 29.06
CA LEU A 494 -19.00 -15.72 28.42
C LEU A 494 -18.64 -17.02 27.70
N GLY A 495 -17.36 -17.29 27.51
CA GLY A 495 -16.87 -18.43 26.75
C GLY A 495 -17.18 -18.34 25.25
N PRO A 496 -16.95 -19.44 24.51
CA PRO A 496 -17.16 -19.47 23.06
C PRO A 496 -18.62 -19.29 22.68
N ARG A 497 -18.86 -18.44 21.68
CA ARG A 497 -20.18 -18.23 21.07
C ARG A 497 -20.09 -18.39 19.56
N ILE A 498 -21.15 -18.93 18.97
CA ILE A 498 -21.24 -19.14 17.53
C ILE A 498 -21.54 -17.82 16.82
N ARG A 499 -20.69 -17.41 15.89
CA ARG A 499 -20.93 -16.27 15.01
C ARG A 499 -22.22 -16.45 14.20
N LYS A 500 -23.02 -15.40 14.10
CA LYS A 500 -24.33 -15.38 13.40
C LYS A 500 -24.39 -14.48 12.17
N ARG A 501 -23.45 -13.55 12.02
CA ARG A 501 -23.22 -12.80 10.78
C ARG A 501 -21.75 -12.42 10.65
N GLY A 502 -21.37 -12.01 9.45
CA GLY A 502 -20.03 -11.58 9.09
C GLY A 502 -19.11 -12.71 8.65
N VAL A 503 -18.02 -12.33 8.01
CA VAL A 503 -16.98 -13.22 7.45
C VAL A 503 -15.64 -13.00 8.16
N PRO A 504 -14.77 -14.03 8.32
CA PRO A 504 -13.45 -13.83 8.93
C PRO A 504 -12.63 -12.88 8.09
N MET A 505 -12.08 -11.83 8.72
CA MET A 505 -11.36 -10.78 8.02
C MET A 505 -10.00 -11.25 7.48
N ALA A 506 -9.62 -10.66 6.36
CA ALA A 506 -8.38 -10.80 5.60
C ALA A 506 -8.07 -12.20 5.03
N HIS A 507 -9.03 -13.13 5.05
CA HIS A 507 -8.89 -14.37 4.30
C HIS A 507 -9.31 -14.18 2.84
N ALA A 508 -8.77 -14.99 1.93
CA ALA A 508 -9.27 -15.05 0.55
C ALA A 508 -10.78 -15.36 0.49
N SER A 509 -11.31 -16.04 1.50
CA SER A 509 -12.75 -16.30 1.67
C SER A 509 -13.58 -15.05 1.93
N GLU A 510 -13.04 -14.02 2.60
CA GLU A 510 -13.69 -12.70 2.69
C GLU A 510 -13.77 -12.07 1.30
N LYS A 511 -12.64 -12.01 0.59
CA LYS A 511 -12.57 -11.44 -0.77
C LYS A 511 -13.58 -12.15 -1.69
N PHE A 512 -13.63 -13.48 -1.65
CA PHE A 512 -14.58 -14.32 -2.38
C PHE A 512 -16.04 -13.96 -2.08
N THR A 513 -16.45 -14.09 -0.82
CA THR A 513 -17.86 -13.89 -0.42
C THR A 513 -18.30 -12.43 -0.55
N GLY A 514 -17.42 -11.50 -0.17
CA GLY A 514 -17.63 -10.07 -0.24
C GLY A 514 -17.82 -9.58 -1.68
N GLU A 515 -16.91 -9.92 -2.59
CA GLU A 515 -17.02 -9.49 -3.99
C GLU A 515 -18.15 -10.21 -4.73
N LEU A 516 -18.46 -11.46 -4.37
CA LEU A 516 -19.60 -12.19 -4.94
C LEU A 516 -20.93 -11.47 -4.66
N VAL A 517 -21.11 -10.94 -3.45
CA VAL A 517 -22.29 -10.15 -3.09
C VAL A 517 -22.29 -8.80 -3.83
N LEU A 518 -21.18 -8.06 -3.82
CA LEU A 518 -21.12 -6.72 -4.43
C LEU A 518 -21.17 -6.74 -5.96
N PHE A 519 -20.77 -7.82 -6.60
CA PHE A 519 -20.91 -8.00 -8.05
C PHE A 519 -22.35 -7.76 -8.54
N PHE A 520 -23.35 -8.15 -7.75
CA PHE A 520 -24.75 -7.93 -8.12
C PHE A 520 -25.18 -6.47 -8.02
N MET A 521 -24.51 -5.66 -7.20
CA MET A 521 -24.71 -4.21 -7.19
C MET A 521 -24.17 -3.59 -8.48
N ASP A 522 -22.98 -4.00 -8.93
CA ASP A 522 -22.40 -3.54 -10.20
C ASP A 522 -23.34 -3.86 -11.37
N LEU A 523 -23.84 -5.10 -11.41
CA LEU A 523 -24.77 -5.57 -12.43
C LEU A 523 -26.10 -4.79 -12.42
N ALA A 524 -26.66 -4.54 -11.23
CA ALA A 524 -27.92 -3.82 -11.08
C ALA A 524 -27.79 -2.36 -11.53
N VAL A 525 -26.76 -1.65 -11.05
CA VAL A 525 -26.52 -0.25 -11.41
C VAL A 525 -26.24 -0.11 -12.90
N ASN A 526 -25.41 -0.99 -13.46
CA ASN A 526 -25.09 -0.92 -14.89
C ASN A 526 -26.32 -1.18 -15.76
N ARG A 527 -27.19 -2.12 -15.39
CA ARG A 527 -28.41 -2.36 -16.17
C ARG A 527 -29.42 -1.22 -16.10
N GLU A 528 -29.58 -0.63 -14.92
CA GLU A 528 -30.52 0.46 -14.70
C GLU A 528 -30.04 1.74 -15.38
N THR A 529 -28.73 1.99 -15.31
CA THR A 529 -28.19 3.31 -15.65
C THR A 529 -27.08 3.31 -16.68
N GLY A 530 -26.45 2.20 -17.00
CA GLY A 530 -25.25 2.11 -17.85
C GLY A 530 -23.95 2.59 -17.18
N ILE A 531 -24.01 3.13 -15.97
CA ILE A 531 -22.83 3.63 -15.23
C ILE A 531 -21.98 2.45 -14.75
N LEU A 532 -20.66 2.64 -14.74
CA LEU A 532 -19.70 1.74 -14.11
C LEU A 532 -19.46 2.17 -12.65
N LEU A 533 -19.54 1.23 -11.71
CA LEU A 533 -19.10 1.43 -10.34
C LEU A 533 -17.61 1.14 -10.24
N TYR A 534 -16.82 2.14 -9.87
CA TYR A 534 -15.41 1.96 -9.53
C TYR A 534 -15.37 1.53 -8.07
N ARG A 535 -15.08 0.26 -7.82
CA ARG A 535 -15.03 -0.30 -6.47
C ARG A 535 -13.63 -0.74 -6.12
N LEU A 536 -13.25 -0.47 -4.88
CA LEU A 536 -12.15 -1.13 -4.22
C LEU A 536 -12.74 -1.76 -2.95
N HIS A 537 -13.24 -2.99 -3.08
CA HIS A 537 -14.05 -3.65 -2.06
C HIS A 537 -15.32 -2.86 -1.72
N ASP A 538 -15.45 -2.42 -0.46
CA ASP A 538 -16.58 -1.67 0.10
C ASP A 538 -16.50 -0.16 -0.15
N ASP A 539 -15.35 0.37 -0.58
CA ASP A 539 -15.24 1.74 -1.07
C ASP A 539 -15.72 1.81 -2.53
N ILE A 540 -16.72 2.67 -2.79
CA ILE A 540 -17.43 2.75 -4.07
C ILE A 540 -17.47 4.19 -4.58
N TRP A 541 -17.10 4.37 -5.84
CA TRP A 541 -17.21 5.63 -6.55
C TRP A 541 -17.99 5.47 -7.85
N LEU A 542 -18.78 6.48 -8.20
CA LEU A 542 -19.38 6.61 -9.52
C LEU A 542 -19.28 8.05 -9.99
N VAL A 543 -19.10 8.23 -11.29
CA VAL A 543 -19.05 9.51 -11.97
C VAL A 543 -19.88 9.42 -13.23
N GLY A 544 -20.73 10.42 -13.48
CA GLY A 544 -21.68 10.35 -14.56
C GLY A 544 -22.53 11.59 -14.73
N GLU A 545 -23.49 11.52 -15.65
CA GLU A 545 -24.49 12.56 -15.80
C GLU A 545 -25.40 12.64 -14.57
N PRO A 546 -25.75 13.85 -14.06
CA PRO A 546 -26.40 14.01 -12.77
C PRO A 546 -27.67 13.17 -12.57
N ARG A 547 -28.50 13.06 -13.60
CA ARG A 547 -29.74 12.28 -13.56
C ARG A 547 -29.45 10.78 -13.44
N ARG A 548 -28.51 10.27 -14.24
CA ARG A 548 -28.10 8.85 -14.21
C ARG A 548 -27.39 8.53 -12.89
N SER A 549 -26.54 9.42 -12.38
CA SER A 549 -25.90 9.26 -11.07
C SER A 549 -26.91 9.20 -9.92
N ALA A 550 -27.97 10.03 -9.96
CA ALA A 550 -29.04 9.97 -8.98
C ALA A 550 -29.86 8.67 -9.07
N GLN A 551 -30.12 8.16 -10.27
CA GLN A 551 -30.75 6.84 -10.47
C GLN A 551 -29.86 5.70 -9.96
N ALA A 552 -28.56 5.77 -10.23
CA ALA A 552 -27.58 4.78 -9.76
C ALA A 552 -27.53 4.75 -8.24
N TRP A 553 -27.52 5.92 -7.60
CA TRP A 553 -27.59 6.02 -6.14
C TRP A 553 -28.88 5.41 -5.56
N SER A 554 -30.05 5.71 -6.12
CA SER A 554 -31.32 5.08 -5.69
C SER A 554 -31.31 3.56 -5.88
N CYS A 555 -30.70 3.07 -6.96
CA CYS A 555 -30.51 1.64 -7.20
C CYS A 555 -29.63 1.00 -6.12
N MET A 556 -28.50 1.63 -5.78
CA MET A 556 -27.62 1.19 -4.70
C MET A 556 -28.33 1.18 -3.33
N GLN A 557 -29.15 2.19 -3.04
CA GLN A 557 -29.97 2.23 -1.81
C GLN A 557 -30.97 1.08 -1.74
N SER A 558 -31.62 0.77 -2.86
CA SER A 558 -32.56 -0.36 -2.95
C SER A 558 -31.84 -1.70 -2.80
N PHE A 559 -30.68 -1.84 -3.44
CA PHE A 559 -29.82 -3.02 -3.31
C PHE A 559 -29.39 -3.23 -1.86
N ALA A 560 -28.84 -2.19 -1.22
CA ALA A 560 -28.36 -2.28 0.16
C ALA A 560 -29.47 -2.72 1.11
N LYS A 561 -30.69 -2.20 0.93
CA LYS A 561 -31.87 -2.61 1.71
C LYS A 561 -32.19 -4.11 1.56
N VAL A 562 -32.17 -4.64 0.34
CA VAL A 562 -32.50 -6.05 0.06
C VAL A 562 -31.42 -7.00 0.61
N PHE A 563 -30.15 -6.60 0.49
CA PHE A 563 -29.00 -7.42 0.89
C PHE A 563 -28.57 -7.22 2.35
N GLY A 564 -29.33 -6.45 3.15
CA GLY A 564 -29.02 -6.21 4.55
C GLY A 564 -27.72 -5.43 4.77
N LEU A 565 -27.41 -4.48 3.87
CA LEU A 565 -26.22 -3.64 3.92
C LEU A 565 -26.59 -2.21 4.30
N ASP A 566 -25.64 -1.51 4.93
CA ASP A 566 -25.77 -0.10 5.30
C ASP A 566 -24.63 0.74 4.73
N PHE A 567 -24.92 1.99 4.37
CA PHE A 567 -23.91 2.95 3.93
C PHE A 567 -23.36 3.76 5.11
N ASN A 568 -22.04 3.95 5.11
CA ASN A 568 -21.37 4.79 6.08
C ASN A 568 -21.59 6.28 5.79
N LYS A 569 -22.60 6.85 6.45
CA LYS A 569 -22.99 8.27 6.29
C LYS A 569 -21.85 9.29 6.44
N THR A 570 -20.76 8.95 7.14
CA THR A 570 -19.62 9.85 7.31
C THR A 570 -18.66 9.86 6.11
N LYS A 571 -18.63 8.76 5.37
CA LYS A 571 -17.82 8.57 4.15
C LYS A 571 -18.66 8.67 2.86
N THR A 572 -19.98 8.72 2.98
CA THR A 572 -20.91 8.90 1.86
C THR A 572 -21.11 10.38 1.55
N GLY A 573 -20.95 10.76 0.28
CA GLY A 573 -21.09 12.14 -0.16
C GLY A 573 -21.18 12.27 -1.68
N SER A 574 -21.52 13.48 -2.15
CA SER A 574 -21.58 13.76 -3.58
C SER A 574 -21.23 15.19 -3.93
N VAL A 575 -20.70 15.36 -5.14
CA VAL A 575 -20.48 16.66 -5.78
C VAL A 575 -21.29 16.71 -7.06
N TYR A 576 -22.19 17.69 -7.16
CA TYR A 576 -23.00 17.95 -8.34
C TYR A 576 -22.63 19.31 -8.97
N LEU A 577 -22.02 19.24 -10.16
CA LEU A 577 -21.67 20.37 -11.00
C LEU A 577 -22.70 20.47 -12.15
N PRO A 578 -23.54 21.50 -12.22
CA PRO A 578 -24.66 21.54 -13.17
C PRO A 578 -24.27 21.92 -14.60
N GLY A 579 -23.00 22.27 -14.85
CA GLY A 579 -22.54 22.74 -16.16
C GLY A 579 -23.19 24.07 -16.55
N SER A 580 -23.66 24.18 -17.79
CA SER A 580 -24.44 25.33 -18.30
C SER A 580 -25.87 25.40 -17.74
N SER A 581 -26.36 24.33 -17.11
CA SER A 581 -27.71 24.26 -16.56
C SER A 581 -27.78 24.80 -15.14
N LYS A 582 -28.98 25.10 -14.64
CA LYS A 582 -29.21 25.33 -13.21
C LYS A 582 -29.19 24.00 -12.46
N LYS A 583 -28.77 24.01 -11.18
CA LYS A 583 -28.86 22.82 -10.32
C LYS A 583 -30.32 22.37 -10.21
N ASP A 584 -30.59 21.13 -10.57
CA ASP A 584 -31.90 20.51 -10.40
C ASP A 584 -32.11 20.13 -8.92
N ALA A 585 -33.17 20.68 -8.31
CA ALA A 585 -33.51 20.45 -6.91
C ALA A 585 -33.89 18.99 -6.62
N THR A 586 -34.50 18.29 -7.58
CA THR A 586 -34.89 16.89 -7.42
C THR A 586 -33.66 15.99 -7.38
N ILE A 587 -32.73 16.19 -8.32
CA ILE A 587 -31.44 15.47 -8.37
C ILE A 587 -30.64 15.73 -7.10
N THR A 588 -30.56 16.99 -6.67
CA THR A 588 -29.83 17.39 -5.45
C THR A 588 -30.40 16.71 -4.20
N LYS A 589 -31.71 16.51 -4.12
CA LYS A 589 -32.35 15.82 -2.98
C LYS A 589 -32.12 14.32 -3.00
N THR A 590 -32.00 13.72 -4.19
CA THR A 590 -31.75 12.28 -4.34
C THR A 590 -30.30 11.92 -4.02
N LEU A 591 -29.34 12.71 -4.51
CA LEU A 591 -27.91 12.45 -4.28
C LEU A 591 -27.55 12.54 -2.78
N PRO A 592 -26.57 11.75 -2.32
CA PRO A 592 -26.20 11.77 -0.92
C PRO A 592 -25.53 13.09 -0.52
N ALA A 593 -25.88 13.58 0.67
CA ALA A 593 -25.25 14.75 1.25
C ALA A 593 -23.93 14.36 1.93
N GLY A 594 -22.88 15.14 1.69
CA GLY A 594 -21.55 14.93 2.28
C GLY A 594 -20.44 15.31 1.30
N PRO A 595 -19.22 15.55 1.79
CA PRO A 595 -18.07 15.80 0.93
C PRO A 595 -17.62 14.51 0.24
N VAL A 596 -17.01 14.65 -0.94
CA VAL A 596 -16.24 13.57 -1.58
C VAL A 596 -14.78 13.76 -1.19
N LYS A 597 -14.17 12.74 -0.59
CA LYS A 597 -12.80 12.74 -0.08
C LYS A 597 -12.00 11.51 -0.52
N ILE A 598 -10.78 11.70 -1.02
CA ILE A 598 -9.82 10.62 -1.26
C ILE A 598 -8.51 11.01 -0.60
N GLY A 599 -8.06 10.24 0.40
CA GLY A 599 -6.95 10.66 1.25
C GLY A 599 -7.26 12.00 1.94
N PHE A 600 -6.37 12.99 1.78
CA PHE A 600 -6.59 14.36 2.31
C PHE A 600 -7.09 15.31 1.23
N LEU A 601 -7.54 14.78 0.09
CA LEU A 601 -8.13 15.60 -0.96
C LEU A 601 -9.65 15.63 -0.80
N CYS A 602 -10.21 16.82 -0.85
CA CYS A 602 -11.65 17.05 -0.95
C CYS A 602 -11.97 17.59 -2.34
N LEU A 603 -13.00 17.04 -2.99
CA LEU A 603 -13.47 17.58 -4.25
C LEU A 603 -14.32 18.83 -4.01
N ASP A 604 -13.88 19.97 -4.54
CA ASP A 604 -14.57 21.24 -4.37
C ASP A 604 -15.89 21.26 -5.18
N PRO A 605 -17.05 21.50 -4.53
CA PRO A 605 -18.36 21.39 -5.16
C PRO A 605 -18.70 22.53 -6.14
N GLU A 606 -17.85 23.55 -6.25
CA GLU A 606 -18.04 24.68 -7.15
C GLU A 606 -17.12 24.57 -8.38
N SER A 607 -15.82 24.41 -8.15
CA SER A 607 -14.81 24.35 -9.21
C SER A 607 -14.66 22.96 -9.82
N GLY A 608 -14.97 21.89 -9.08
CA GLY A 608 -14.72 20.51 -9.47
C GLY A 608 -13.23 20.12 -9.44
N LYS A 609 -12.41 20.87 -8.69
CA LYS A 609 -10.99 20.56 -8.47
C LYS A 609 -10.80 19.87 -7.12
N TRP A 610 -9.77 19.03 -7.02
CA TRP A 610 -9.35 18.46 -5.74
C TRP A 610 -8.52 19.50 -4.97
N VAL A 611 -8.85 19.68 -3.70
CA VAL A 611 -8.20 20.64 -2.79
C VAL A 611 -7.73 19.92 -1.54
N ILE A 612 -6.57 20.30 -1.00
CA ILE A 612 -6.00 19.67 0.19
C ILE A 612 -6.77 20.12 1.44
N ASP A 613 -7.29 19.16 2.21
CA ASP A 613 -7.95 19.38 3.50
C ASP A 613 -6.91 19.80 4.55
N GLN A 614 -6.63 21.09 4.62
CA GLN A 614 -5.64 21.67 5.53
C GLN A 614 -5.94 21.36 7.01
N LYS A 615 -7.20 21.10 7.39
CA LYS A 615 -7.53 20.73 8.78
C LYS A 615 -7.00 19.34 9.11
N LEU A 616 -7.17 18.38 8.19
CA LEU A 616 -6.62 17.03 8.36
C LEU A 616 -5.09 17.05 8.37
N VAL A 617 -4.46 17.88 7.51
CA VAL A 617 -3.02 18.09 7.50
C VAL A 617 -2.53 18.58 8.86
N VAL A 618 -3.14 19.65 9.40
CA VAL A 618 -2.73 20.22 10.70
C VAL A 618 -2.89 19.18 11.82
N ALA A 619 -4.01 18.45 11.86
CA ALA A 619 -4.25 17.42 12.86
C ALA A 619 -3.19 16.30 12.80
N HIS A 620 -2.84 15.83 11.60
CA HIS A 620 -1.78 14.81 11.43
C HIS A 620 -0.39 15.34 11.75
N VAL A 621 -0.08 16.59 11.39
CA VAL A 621 1.18 17.23 11.78
C VAL A 621 1.29 17.35 13.30
N ASP A 622 0.19 17.66 13.99
CA ASP A 622 0.16 17.72 15.45
C ASP A 622 0.32 16.33 16.10
N GLN A 623 -0.27 15.29 15.51
CA GLN A 623 -0.02 13.92 15.92
C GLN A 623 1.43 13.50 15.70
N LEU A 624 2.00 13.80 14.53
CA LEU A 624 3.40 13.54 14.22
C LEU A 624 4.32 14.22 15.23
N LYS A 625 4.04 15.47 15.62
CA LYS A 625 4.80 16.16 16.69
C LYS A 625 4.82 15.37 17.98
N LYS A 626 3.66 14.85 18.41
CA LYS A 626 3.57 14.06 19.66
C LYS A 626 4.41 12.81 19.55
N GLN A 627 4.25 12.04 18.47
CA GLN A 627 5.03 10.82 18.21
C GLN A 627 6.53 11.10 18.20
N LEU A 628 6.97 12.16 17.51
CA LEU A 628 8.38 12.55 17.46
C LEU A 628 8.93 13.02 18.80
N THR A 629 8.10 13.57 19.69
CA THR A 629 8.49 13.99 21.05
C THR A 629 8.64 12.78 21.97
N GLU A 630 7.86 11.73 21.75
CA GLU A 630 7.90 10.47 22.50
C GLU A 630 9.06 9.54 22.06
N CYS A 631 9.64 9.78 20.87
CA CYS A 631 10.78 9.02 20.36
C CYS A 631 12.00 9.13 21.30
N LYS A 632 12.36 8.02 21.94
CA LYS A 632 13.52 7.94 22.85
C LYS A 632 14.85 7.67 22.14
N SER A 633 14.84 7.42 20.83
CA SER A 633 16.05 7.23 20.04
C SER A 633 16.01 7.94 18.69
N VAL A 634 17.20 8.28 18.18
CA VAL A 634 17.34 8.95 16.86
C VAL A 634 16.81 8.08 15.72
N LEU A 635 17.02 6.75 15.75
CA LEU A 635 16.50 5.87 14.71
C LEU A 635 14.98 5.79 14.72
N SER A 636 14.35 5.72 15.90
CA SER A 636 12.90 5.80 16.03
C SER A 636 12.37 7.13 15.49
N TRP A 637 13.02 8.25 15.83
CA TRP A 637 12.66 9.56 15.31
C TRP A 637 12.74 9.62 13.77
N VAL A 638 13.84 9.14 13.19
CA VAL A 638 14.05 9.13 11.73
C VAL A 638 13.05 8.22 11.03
N GLN A 639 12.74 7.05 11.60
CA GLN A 639 11.76 6.13 11.06
C GLN A 639 10.35 6.73 11.08
N THR A 640 9.91 7.28 12.21
CA THR A 640 8.62 7.97 12.35
C THR A 640 8.54 9.16 11.39
N TRP A 641 9.62 9.94 11.25
CA TRP A 641 9.69 11.04 10.29
C TRP A 641 9.56 10.56 8.84
N ASN A 642 10.34 9.55 8.45
CA ASN A 642 10.37 9.05 7.08
C ASN A 642 9.05 8.37 6.68
N SER A 643 8.43 7.59 7.57
CA SER A 643 7.10 7.01 7.33
C SER A 643 6.07 8.12 7.11
N CYS A 644 6.05 9.16 7.95
CA CYS A 644 5.05 10.21 7.82
C CYS A 644 5.30 11.18 6.65
N ILE A 645 6.49 11.79 6.57
CA ILE A 645 6.79 12.85 5.58
C ILE A 645 7.19 12.27 4.23
N GLY A 646 7.91 11.14 4.22
CA GLY A 646 8.39 10.52 2.99
C GLY A 646 7.34 9.69 2.27
N ARG A 647 6.53 8.93 3.03
CA ARG A 647 5.59 7.93 2.47
C ARG A 647 4.13 8.37 2.60
N PHE A 648 3.66 8.68 3.80
CA PHE A 648 2.25 8.99 4.01
C PHE A 648 1.80 10.22 3.21
N PHE A 649 2.39 11.40 3.45
CA PHE A 649 1.94 12.63 2.80
C PHE A 649 2.16 12.69 1.27
N SER A 650 3.14 11.95 0.74
CA SER A 650 3.37 11.91 -0.71
C SER A 650 2.23 11.22 -1.44
N HIS A 651 1.67 10.14 -0.88
CA HIS A 651 0.50 9.46 -1.44
C HIS A 651 -0.81 10.18 -1.09
N THR A 652 -0.94 10.75 0.11
CA THR A 652 -2.21 11.33 0.59
C THR A 652 -2.63 12.64 -0.11
N PHE A 653 -1.69 13.36 -0.74
CA PHE A 653 -1.96 14.59 -1.50
C PHE A 653 -2.20 14.39 -3.00
N GLY A 654 -2.20 13.14 -3.47
CA GLY A 654 -2.30 12.82 -4.88
C GLY A 654 -0.99 13.10 -5.62
N GLU A 655 -0.49 12.08 -6.31
CA GLU A 655 0.73 12.21 -7.11
C GLU A 655 0.54 13.21 -8.26
N PRO A 656 1.51 14.09 -8.55
CA PRO A 656 1.43 15.03 -9.66
C PRO A 656 1.01 14.36 -10.97
N ALA A 657 -0.04 14.89 -11.59
CA ALA A 657 -0.58 14.37 -12.85
C ALA A 657 -1.21 15.49 -13.67
N TYR A 658 -1.23 15.32 -14.99
CA TYR A 658 -1.76 16.33 -15.93
C TYR A 658 -3.21 16.74 -15.63
N CYS A 659 -4.03 15.81 -15.13
CA CYS A 659 -5.44 16.08 -14.83
C CYS A 659 -5.65 17.02 -13.64
N PHE A 660 -4.70 17.16 -12.71
CA PHE A 660 -4.80 18.11 -11.61
C PHE A 660 -4.33 19.52 -12.00
N GLY A 661 -3.46 19.61 -13.00
CA GLY A 661 -2.86 20.87 -13.45
C GLY A 661 -1.84 21.45 -12.46
N ARG A 662 -1.27 22.60 -12.85
CA ARG A 662 -0.17 23.24 -12.11
C ARG A 662 -0.58 23.79 -10.74
N GLU A 663 -1.81 24.27 -10.62
CA GLU A 663 -2.31 24.85 -9.37
C GLU A 663 -2.26 23.86 -8.21
N HIS A 664 -2.63 22.58 -8.46
CA HIS A 664 -2.53 21.52 -7.46
C HIS A 664 -1.09 21.28 -7.01
N VAL A 665 -0.14 21.25 -7.95
CA VAL A 665 1.28 21.09 -7.62
C VAL A 665 1.76 22.26 -6.74
N ASP A 666 1.38 23.49 -7.07
CA ASP A 666 1.71 24.65 -6.24
C ASP A 666 1.05 24.58 -4.84
N GLU A 667 -0.17 24.04 -4.72
CA GLU A 667 -0.84 23.79 -3.44
C GLU A 667 -0.11 22.73 -2.59
N VAL A 668 0.32 21.61 -3.19
CA VAL A 668 1.13 20.58 -2.54
C VAL A 668 2.43 21.18 -2.02
N LEU A 669 3.15 21.93 -2.85
CA LEU A 669 4.40 22.59 -2.45
C LEU A 669 4.19 23.60 -1.31
N ASN A 670 3.11 24.38 -1.36
CA ASN A 670 2.75 25.32 -0.29
C ASN A 670 2.39 24.59 1.01
N THR A 671 1.69 23.46 0.92
CA THR A 671 1.33 22.62 2.07
C THR A 671 2.59 22.07 2.74
N TYR A 672 3.50 21.47 1.98
CA TYR A 672 4.81 21.06 2.51
C TYR A 672 5.56 22.23 3.14
N ARG A 673 5.59 23.40 2.49
CA ARG A 673 6.23 24.60 3.05
C ARG A 673 5.64 24.98 4.42
N ASN A 674 4.32 24.85 4.59
CA ASN A 674 3.63 25.18 5.84
C ASN A 674 3.91 24.12 6.92
N MET A 675 3.82 22.84 6.58
CA MET A 675 4.17 21.73 7.47
C MET A 675 5.60 21.87 8.01
N LEU A 676 6.52 22.32 7.14
CA LEU A 676 7.92 22.57 7.48
C LEU A 676 8.17 23.92 8.19
N ARG A 677 7.16 24.79 8.33
CA ARG A 677 7.27 26.10 9.01
C ARG A 677 6.68 26.10 10.40
N ILE A 678 5.67 25.26 10.63
CA ILE A 678 5.15 24.98 11.97
C ILE A 678 6.36 24.61 12.85
N PRO A 679 6.43 25.04 14.12
CA PRO A 679 7.57 24.78 15.00
C PRO A 679 7.67 23.30 15.44
N THR A 680 7.67 22.36 14.49
CA THR A 680 8.24 20.99 14.57
C THR A 680 9.77 21.01 14.77
N TYR A 681 10.32 22.20 14.93
CA TYR A 681 11.63 22.58 14.44
C TYR A 681 12.34 23.55 15.39
N SER A 682 11.75 23.89 16.52
CA SER A 682 12.41 24.66 17.60
C SER A 682 12.38 23.96 18.95
N VAL A 683 11.70 22.81 19.07
CA VAL A 683 11.42 22.20 20.38
C VAL A 683 12.48 21.19 20.86
N VAL A 684 13.34 20.65 19.98
CA VAL A 684 14.36 19.66 20.40
C VAL A 684 15.71 20.32 20.71
N VAL A 685 15.72 21.35 21.54
CA VAL A 685 17.00 21.92 22.06
C VAL A 685 17.22 21.58 23.53
N ASP A 686 16.19 21.32 24.34
CA ASP A 686 16.38 21.30 25.81
C ASP A 686 16.12 20.00 26.57
N HIS A 687 15.62 18.91 25.96
CA HIS A 687 15.38 17.67 26.71
C HIS A 687 16.09 16.44 26.13
N GLY A 688 17.10 15.97 26.86
CA GLY A 688 17.43 14.54 27.00
C GLY A 688 18.39 13.88 26.01
N PHE A 689 18.71 14.46 24.85
CA PHE A 689 19.65 13.83 23.92
C PHE A 689 21.11 14.06 24.33
N LYS A 690 21.90 12.99 24.46
CA LYS A 690 23.32 13.05 24.87
C LYS A 690 24.23 13.88 23.94
N HIS A 691 23.77 14.27 22.72
CA HIS A 691 24.57 15.03 21.75
C HIS A 691 23.74 15.99 20.84
N PRO A 692 23.43 17.22 21.28
CA PRO A 692 22.54 18.17 20.56
C PRO A 692 23.14 18.80 19.27
N THR A 693 24.47 18.82 19.12
CA THR A 693 25.16 19.48 17.98
C THR A 693 25.11 18.70 16.65
N LEU A 694 25.00 17.38 16.70
CA LEU A 694 24.87 16.52 15.50
C LEU A 694 23.48 16.65 14.86
N PHE A 695 22.46 16.87 15.68
CA PHE A 695 21.06 16.96 15.26
C PHE A 695 20.79 18.21 14.40
N SER A 696 21.38 19.36 14.76
CA SER A 696 21.20 20.60 13.98
C SER A 696 21.85 20.55 12.60
N GLN A 697 23.02 19.90 12.47
CA GLN A 697 23.71 19.72 11.20
C GLN A 697 22.98 18.77 10.25
N TRP A 698 22.41 17.68 10.79
CA TRP A 698 21.65 16.72 10.00
C TRP A 698 20.37 17.33 9.44
N ARG A 699 19.68 18.14 10.26
CA ARG A 699 18.46 18.85 9.89
C ARG A 699 18.63 19.87 8.77
N GLY A 700 19.78 20.56 8.73
CA GLY A 700 20.13 21.44 7.62
C GLY A 700 20.26 20.68 6.30
N ARG A 701 20.83 19.48 6.31
CA ARG A 701 21.03 18.64 5.13
C ARG A 701 19.75 17.95 4.67
N ALA A 702 18.92 17.47 5.58
CA ALA A 702 17.61 16.89 5.25
C ALA A 702 16.70 17.92 4.58
N ARG A 703 16.68 19.16 5.08
CA ARG A 703 15.96 20.27 4.45
C ARG A 703 16.50 20.61 3.06
N GLN A 704 17.82 20.59 2.86
CA GLN A 704 18.44 20.79 1.55
C GLN A 704 18.11 19.67 0.57
N TRP A 705 18.17 18.41 1.01
CA TRP A 705 17.83 17.25 0.18
C TRP A 705 16.37 17.27 -0.25
N LEU A 706 15.45 17.61 0.66
CA LEU A 706 14.03 17.73 0.34
C LEU A 706 13.76 18.90 -0.62
N LEU A 707 14.39 20.05 -0.39
CA LEU A 707 14.32 21.18 -1.32
C LEU A 707 14.86 20.82 -2.71
N GLN A 708 15.91 20.01 -2.79
CA GLN A 708 16.47 19.51 -4.04
C GLN A 708 15.46 18.60 -4.76
N ARG A 709 14.86 17.63 -4.06
CA ARG A 709 13.86 16.73 -4.64
C ARG A 709 12.57 17.45 -5.07
N LEU A 710 12.17 18.51 -4.33
CA LEU A 710 11.07 19.40 -4.71
C LEU A 710 11.39 20.30 -5.92
N LEU A 711 12.67 20.64 -6.12
CA LEU A 711 13.11 21.34 -7.33
C LEU A 711 13.10 20.40 -8.54
N ASP A 712 13.53 19.15 -8.36
CA ASP A 712 13.54 18.14 -9.44
C ASP A 712 12.11 17.83 -9.94
N LEU A 713 11.12 17.76 -9.04
CA LEU A 713 9.69 17.67 -9.38
C LEU A 713 9.15 18.88 -10.17
N ARG A 714 9.83 20.03 -10.14
CA ARG A 714 9.45 21.25 -10.87
C ARG A 714 10.02 21.30 -12.29
N PHE A 715 11.06 20.51 -12.57
CA PHE A 715 11.75 20.53 -13.87
C PHE A 715 11.25 19.44 -14.84
N THR A 716 10.56 18.41 -14.37
CA THR A 716 9.87 17.43 -15.22
C THR A 716 8.57 17.96 -15.85
N SER A 717 8.11 19.15 -15.42
CA SER A 717 6.86 19.77 -15.89
C SER A 717 7.05 21.00 -16.81
N ARG A 718 8.25 21.23 -17.36
CA ARG A 718 8.41 22.26 -18.40
C ARG A 718 8.01 21.70 -19.76
N PRO A 719 7.11 22.36 -20.50
CA PRO A 719 6.90 22.02 -21.91
C PRO A 719 8.19 22.36 -22.68
N ASP A 720 8.63 21.44 -23.53
CA ASP A 720 9.45 21.83 -24.67
C ASP A 720 8.62 22.84 -25.47
N ASP A 721 9.04 24.10 -25.44
CA ASP A 721 8.58 25.12 -26.36
C ASP A 721 8.99 24.68 -27.76
N GLY A 722 8.10 23.94 -28.43
CA GLY A 722 8.17 23.69 -29.86
C GLY A 722 7.94 24.99 -30.61
N SER A 723 9.01 25.78 -30.80
CA SER A 723 9.03 26.79 -31.84
C SER A 723 8.82 26.11 -33.18
N LEU A 724 7.64 26.32 -33.76
CA LEU A 724 7.36 26.07 -35.17
C LEU A 724 8.28 26.98 -36.01
N ASP A 725 9.49 26.50 -36.29
CA ASP A 725 10.33 27.05 -37.34
C ASP A 725 9.74 26.67 -38.70
N LEU A 726 8.89 27.56 -39.20
CA LEU A 726 8.53 27.65 -40.62
C LEU A 726 9.76 28.12 -41.41
N HIS A 727 10.67 27.19 -41.74
CA HIS A 727 11.63 27.40 -42.81
C HIS A 727 11.21 26.64 -44.07
N GLY A 728 10.67 27.42 -45.01
CA GLY A 728 10.34 26.97 -46.35
C GLY A 728 11.58 26.50 -47.11
N SER A 729 11.44 25.36 -47.78
CA SER A 729 12.32 24.96 -48.88
C SER A 729 11.58 25.20 -50.20
N LEU A 730 12.16 26.13 -50.97
CA LEU A 730 11.78 26.52 -52.32
C LEU A 730 11.85 25.32 -53.27
N GLY A 731 10.71 24.93 -53.83
CA GLY A 731 10.65 24.09 -55.01
C GLY A 731 10.93 24.90 -56.28
N ASN A 732 12.07 24.62 -56.92
CA ASN A 732 12.34 24.99 -58.31
C ASN A 732 11.67 23.95 -59.24
N GLY A 733 10.92 24.41 -60.23
CA GLY A 733 10.43 23.56 -61.32
C GLY A 733 9.33 24.20 -62.14
N SER A 734 9.71 25.00 -63.14
CA SER A 734 8.84 25.62 -64.13
C SER A 734 8.17 24.61 -65.07
N GLN A 735 6.88 24.85 -65.33
CA GLN A 735 6.11 24.70 -66.59
C GLN A 735 6.52 23.62 -67.62
N ALA A 736 5.55 22.77 -68.01
CA ALA A 736 4.77 22.94 -69.26
C ALA A 736 3.89 21.72 -69.59
N GLY A 737 2.67 21.97 -70.08
CA GLY A 737 1.97 21.06 -71.01
C GLY A 737 0.55 20.62 -70.62
N ALA A 738 -0.45 21.38 -71.08
CA ALA A 738 -1.81 20.96 -71.42
C ALA A 738 -1.81 20.26 -72.82
N PRO A 739 -2.89 19.59 -73.30
CA PRO A 739 -4.30 19.68 -72.88
C PRO A 739 -4.90 18.45 -72.19
#